data_AF-A0AAD9L3P1-F1
#
_entry.id   AF-A0AAD9L3P1-F1
#
_cell.length_a   1.000
_cell.length_b   1.000
_cell.length_c   1.000
_cell.angle_alpha   90.00
_cell.angle_beta   90.00
_cell.angle_gamma   90.00
#
_symmetry.space_group_name_H-M   'P 1'
#
loop_
_entity.id
_entity.type
_entity.pdbx_description
1 polymer ?
#
loop_
_entity_poly.entity_id
_entity_poly.type
_entity_poly.pdbx_seq_one_letter_code
_entity_poly.pdbx_strand_id
1 'polypeptide(L)'
;MVTTEEFFIFARPSTLYRSEDGGKSFQSINNEIGEAIIRKNNGLQKNPHQNGLALYLTEDCGYTWKLIKDVYKEFTLEKSTNLGSQWSVLYKRVHSFGQQGHFLYSSFNRDSDGKRLMEVSSDGGQVWNEVQLPAITMDRFYAILDMSDGQIFMHVDSPGDSGYGTLYTSDATGIVFSESLPRHLFPNYHDITDFYRVKSMRGVYLASQIQADDSIQTKITFNRGANWHAVLRPDNVPCKDDSKECSLHIHNTYSLSREVKGQPPLSVESAVGIILVHGHIADSLQITDPDVFVSSDGGYHWSLALTGPHYYQIADQGGLLVAISLLDAMPNIVKFSTDEGRCWHEYQFTNKTVIFTGLLTEPGNKAMSVAIWGYTKDDREWQVFTIDFTKVVTRPCADIDYESWTSHFDNSLNPQFKGCLLGRRETFMRLKKDSWCYNGHGREVKESKKEACECSKDDYECDYGYMRDSVTDKCIKDNMFKDKQLDICLRGHVEKIVIEGYHKIPGDQCDGGFTPNGTRHTDIDKKCKAGNKTYTFEEETPDTLFHKSATTHRKDPLPSPFGSYGGTDSHRMTAPPSVHITNGGSSVGAPPVTTHTPADIPVLSAIPPSSPVNVKSYHDDSDEVCIAVGFRVRNTIPRAR
;
A
#
# COMPACT_ATOMS: atom_id res chain seq x y z
N MET A 1 8.74 -7.07 25.91
CA MET A 1 7.68 -7.28 26.92
C MET A 1 7.55 -8.78 27.16
N VAL A 2 7.84 -9.27 28.37
CA VAL A 2 7.61 -10.67 28.74
C VAL A 2 6.16 -10.77 29.22
N THR A 3 5.36 -11.64 28.60
CA THR A 3 3.92 -11.73 28.85
C THR A 3 3.61 -12.84 29.85
N THR A 4 2.75 -12.60 30.83
CA THR A 4 2.35 -13.63 31.81
C THR A 4 1.20 -14.49 31.26
N GLU A 5 1.50 -15.75 30.91
CA GLU A 5 0.53 -16.76 30.46
C GLU A 5 -0.11 -17.54 31.61
N GLU A 6 -0.53 -16.89 32.69
CA GLU A 6 -1.20 -17.59 33.80
C GLU A 6 -2.73 -17.39 33.83
N PHE A 7 -3.41 -18.48 34.24
CA PHE A 7 -4.85 -18.56 34.49
C PHE A 7 -5.31 -17.40 35.38
N PHE A 8 -6.52 -16.88 35.12
CA PHE A 8 -7.09 -15.64 35.66
C PHE A 8 -7.00 -15.47 37.20
N ILE A 9 -6.84 -16.56 37.94
CA ILE A 9 -6.85 -16.59 39.41
C ILE A 9 -5.44 -16.39 40.03
N PHE A 10 -4.35 -16.54 39.26
CA PHE A 10 -2.98 -16.52 39.79
C PHE A 10 -2.04 -15.50 39.14
N ALA A 11 -2.54 -14.65 38.24
CA ALA A 11 -1.68 -13.71 37.51
C ALA A 11 -1.15 -12.58 38.43
N ARG A 12 0.18 -12.52 38.58
CA ARG A 12 0.89 -11.42 39.26
C ARG A 12 0.99 -10.17 38.36
N PRO A 13 1.15 -8.97 38.96
CA PRO A 13 1.48 -7.75 38.22
C PRO A 13 2.67 -7.94 37.27
N SER A 14 2.61 -7.35 36.09
CA SER A 14 3.71 -7.39 35.13
C SER A 14 4.81 -6.43 35.55
N THR A 15 6.06 -6.89 35.53
CA THR A 15 7.20 -5.99 35.76
C THR A 15 7.55 -5.23 34.49
N LEU A 16 7.39 -3.92 34.50
CA LEU A 16 7.64 -3.04 33.37
C LEU A 16 8.74 -2.04 33.69
N TYR A 17 9.67 -1.89 32.76
CA TYR A 17 10.77 -0.94 32.84
C TYR A 17 10.70 0.02 31.66
N ARG A 18 10.94 1.31 31.92
CA ARG A 18 11.08 2.35 30.90
C ARG A 18 12.54 2.81 30.83
N SER A 19 12.97 3.17 29.62
CA SER A 19 14.22 3.87 29.35
C SER A 19 13.93 5.06 28.42
N GLU A 20 14.57 6.19 28.69
CA GLU A 20 14.47 7.44 27.89
C GLU A 20 15.81 7.81 27.23
N ASP A 21 16.82 6.97 27.42
CA ASP A 21 18.21 7.23 27.01
C ASP A 21 18.74 6.16 26.04
N GLY A 22 17.82 5.51 25.31
CA GLY A 22 18.15 4.46 24.34
C GLY A 22 18.56 3.14 24.99
N GLY A 23 18.05 2.84 26.18
CA GLY A 23 18.32 1.59 26.91
C GLY A 23 19.56 1.62 27.80
N LYS A 24 20.11 2.80 28.13
CA LYS A 24 21.28 2.89 29.04
C LYS A 24 20.87 2.79 30.50
N SER A 25 19.72 3.35 30.86
CA SER A 25 19.12 3.23 32.19
C SER A 25 17.68 2.76 32.10
N PHE A 26 17.25 2.00 33.11
CA PHE A 26 15.90 1.44 33.20
C PHE A 26 15.30 1.75 34.56
N GLN A 27 14.13 2.35 34.56
CA GLN A 27 13.33 2.61 35.77
C GLN A 27 12.10 1.72 35.77
N SER A 28 11.82 1.06 36.91
CA SER A 28 10.58 0.31 37.11
C SER A 28 9.39 1.27 37.20
N ILE A 29 8.34 1.01 36.43
CA ILE A 29 7.12 1.83 36.38
C ILE A 29 5.87 1.08 36.87
N ASN A 30 6.05 -0.04 37.58
CA ASN A 30 4.97 -0.87 38.10
C ASN A 30 3.95 -0.12 38.98
N ASN A 31 4.44 0.72 39.88
CA ASN A 31 3.58 1.53 40.75
C ASN A 31 2.82 2.60 39.95
N GLU A 32 3.47 3.19 38.94
CA GLU A 32 2.93 4.24 38.07
C GLU A 32 1.76 3.73 37.20
N ILE A 33 1.81 2.46 36.82
CA ILE A 33 0.74 1.78 36.05
C ILE A 33 -0.29 1.07 36.94
N GLY A 34 -0.23 1.25 38.27
CA GLY A 34 -1.17 0.64 39.21
C GLY A 34 -1.06 -0.88 39.31
N GLU A 35 0.16 -1.42 39.23
CA GLU A 35 0.45 -2.86 39.27
C GLU A 35 -0.34 -3.66 38.22
N ALA A 36 -0.44 -3.08 37.02
CA ALA A 36 -1.16 -3.66 35.90
C ALA A 36 -0.55 -4.99 35.42
N ILE A 37 -1.39 -5.81 34.81
CA ILE A 37 -0.99 -7.08 34.19
C ILE A 37 -0.98 -6.87 32.67
N ILE A 38 0.13 -7.21 32.02
CA ILE A 38 0.32 -7.13 30.58
C ILE A 38 0.24 -8.53 29.98
N ARG A 39 -0.75 -8.76 29.13
CA ARG A 39 -0.93 -10.03 28.42
C ARG A 39 -0.64 -9.85 26.93
N LYS A 40 -0.01 -10.86 26.32
CA LYS A 40 0.38 -10.90 24.89
C LYS A 40 -0.72 -10.41 23.96
N ASN A 41 -1.94 -10.87 24.22
CA ASN A 41 -3.07 -10.58 23.35
C ASN A 41 -3.89 -9.39 23.82
N ASN A 42 -3.70 -8.84 25.03
CA ASN A 42 -4.71 -7.95 25.63
C ASN A 42 -4.11 -6.69 26.28
N GLY A 43 -2.89 -6.30 25.88
CA GLY A 43 -2.23 -5.07 26.33
C GLY A 43 -2.21 -4.90 27.85
N LEU A 44 -2.29 -3.64 28.30
CA LEU A 44 -2.25 -3.23 29.71
C LEU A 44 -3.63 -3.44 30.38
N GLN A 45 -3.69 -4.22 31.46
CA GLN A 45 -4.93 -4.49 32.22
C GLN A 45 -4.83 -4.00 33.66
N LYS A 46 -5.84 -3.28 34.15
CA LYS A 46 -6.00 -3.02 35.58
C LYS A 46 -6.53 -4.27 36.28
N ASN A 47 -5.91 -4.57 37.43
CA ASN A 47 -6.31 -5.49 38.52
C ASN A 47 -7.42 -6.55 38.23
N PRO A 48 -7.18 -7.86 38.48
CA PRO A 48 -8.12 -8.97 38.21
C PRO A 48 -9.50 -8.92 38.91
N HIS A 49 -9.78 -7.92 39.74
CA HIS A 49 -11.08 -7.73 40.40
C HIS A 49 -12.08 -6.81 39.67
N GLN A 50 -11.71 -6.17 38.54
CA GLN A 50 -12.64 -5.35 37.74
C GLN A 50 -12.99 -6.00 36.40
N ASN A 51 -14.23 -6.46 36.27
CA ASN A 51 -14.77 -6.99 35.01
C ASN A 51 -15.15 -5.83 34.06
N GLY A 52 -14.22 -5.32 33.24
CA GLY A 52 -14.50 -4.27 32.24
C GLY A 52 -13.42 -4.13 31.15
N LEU A 53 -13.78 -3.61 29.97
CA LEU A 53 -12.84 -3.04 29.00
C LEU A 53 -12.64 -1.57 29.40
N ALA A 54 -11.45 -1.01 29.27
CA ALA A 54 -11.17 0.36 29.66
C ALA A 54 -10.07 0.97 28.77
N LEU A 55 -10.17 2.28 28.54
CA LEU A 55 -9.17 3.06 27.83
C LEU A 55 -8.34 3.86 28.83
N TYR A 56 -7.02 3.73 28.72
CA TYR A 56 -6.06 4.50 29.50
C TYR A 56 -5.22 5.38 28.58
N LEU A 57 -4.92 6.57 29.07
CA LEU A 57 -4.06 7.55 28.41
C LEU A 57 -2.87 7.87 29.31
N THR A 58 -1.72 8.08 28.69
CA THR A 58 -0.57 8.75 29.28
C THR A 58 -0.14 9.91 28.37
N GLU A 59 0.17 11.05 28.98
CA GLU A 59 0.66 12.27 28.30
C GLU A 59 2.16 12.48 28.56
N ASP A 60 2.75 11.63 29.40
CA ASP A 60 4.10 11.76 29.95
C ASP A 60 4.88 10.46 29.74
N CYS A 61 4.85 9.90 28.53
CA CYS A 61 5.63 8.70 28.18
C CYS A 61 5.45 7.51 29.16
N GLY A 62 4.27 7.38 29.78
CA GLY A 62 3.92 6.33 30.71
C GLY A 62 4.17 6.60 32.20
N TYR A 63 4.57 7.83 32.61
CA TYR A 63 4.78 8.17 34.03
C TYR A 63 3.48 8.19 34.82
N THR A 64 2.39 8.64 34.19
CA THR A 64 1.05 8.64 34.77
C THR A 64 0.06 8.07 33.78
N TRP A 65 -0.85 7.24 34.30
CA TRP A 65 -1.93 6.65 33.53
C TRP A 65 -3.27 7.12 34.07
N LYS A 66 -4.03 7.77 33.20
CA LYS A 66 -5.39 8.22 33.48
C LYS A 66 -6.38 7.26 32.82
N LEU A 67 -7.28 6.68 33.61
CA LEU A 67 -8.47 6.03 33.07
C LEU A 67 -9.32 7.12 32.41
N ILE A 68 -9.47 7.06 31.09
CA ILE A 68 -10.24 8.06 30.34
C ILE A 68 -11.64 7.58 29.98
N LYS A 69 -11.88 6.24 29.94
CA LYS A 69 -13.21 5.70 29.68
C LYS A 69 -13.34 4.23 30.07
N ASP A 70 -14.45 3.89 30.73
CA ASP A 70 -14.94 2.51 30.81
C ASP A 70 -15.69 2.16 29.52
N VAL A 71 -15.34 1.04 28.92
CA VAL A 71 -15.86 0.58 27.64
C VAL A 71 -16.93 -0.48 27.89
N TYR A 72 -18.19 -0.08 27.70
CA TYR A 72 -19.34 -0.97 27.72
C TYR A 72 -19.56 -1.62 26.34
N LYS A 73 -20.24 -2.77 26.28
CA LYS A 73 -20.52 -3.51 25.03
C LYS A 73 -21.56 -2.81 24.14
N GLU A 74 -21.32 -1.56 23.77
CA GLU A 74 -22.14 -0.85 22.79
C GLU A 74 -21.35 -0.66 21.50
N PHE A 75 -21.98 -0.97 20.37
CA PHE A 75 -21.42 -0.84 19.02
C PHE A 75 -21.44 0.64 18.57
N THR A 76 -20.81 1.51 19.33
CA THR A 76 -20.83 2.96 19.11
C THR A 76 -19.41 3.44 18.80
N LEU A 77 -19.25 4.17 17.69
CA LEU A 77 -18.02 4.85 17.35
C LEU A 77 -18.04 6.25 17.97
N GLU A 78 -17.00 6.54 18.73
CA GLU A 78 -16.86 7.77 19.48
C GLU A 78 -15.51 8.42 19.22
N LYS A 79 -15.49 9.76 19.34
CA LYS A 79 -14.31 10.60 19.17
C LYS A 79 -14.09 11.43 20.42
N SER A 80 -12.84 11.53 20.84
CA SER A 80 -12.40 12.55 21.78
C SER A 80 -11.47 13.54 21.07
N THR A 81 -11.73 14.83 21.27
CA THR A 81 -10.93 15.94 20.72
C THR A 81 -9.97 16.55 21.75
N ASN A 82 -10.00 16.07 23.00
CA ASN A 82 -9.24 16.61 24.13
C ASN A 82 -8.80 15.47 25.05
N LEU A 83 -8.21 14.44 24.46
CA LEU A 83 -7.50 13.40 25.19
C LEU A 83 -8.36 12.70 26.26
N GLY A 84 -9.62 12.41 25.91
CA GLY A 84 -10.55 11.63 26.73
C GLY A 84 -11.39 12.43 27.71
N SER A 85 -11.27 13.76 27.76
CA SER A 85 -12.05 14.60 28.70
C SER A 85 -13.47 14.91 28.19
N GLN A 86 -13.64 14.98 26.87
CA GLN A 86 -14.92 15.14 26.17
C GLN A 86 -15.01 14.09 25.07
N TRP A 87 -16.21 13.52 24.93
CA TRP A 87 -16.51 12.49 23.94
C TRP A 87 -17.74 12.88 23.15
N SER A 88 -17.67 12.69 21.84
CA SER A 88 -18.82 12.79 20.94
C SER A 88 -19.07 11.44 20.28
N VAL A 89 -20.32 10.99 20.30
CA VAL A 89 -20.74 9.84 19.49
C VAL A 89 -20.78 10.27 18.04
N LEU A 90 -19.95 9.65 17.20
CA LEU A 90 -19.94 9.88 15.76
C LEU A 90 -20.98 9.01 15.06
N TYR A 91 -21.07 7.74 15.47
CA TYR A 91 -21.91 6.78 14.78
C TYR A 91 -22.36 5.64 15.70
N LYS A 92 -23.58 5.14 15.51
CA LYS A 92 -24.15 4.03 16.29
C LYS A 92 -24.31 2.80 15.41
N ARG A 93 -24.23 1.60 16.01
CA ARG A 93 -24.33 0.29 15.34
C ARG A 93 -23.17 -0.02 14.38
N VAL A 94 -21.97 0.40 14.76
CA VAL A 94 -20.74 0.14 14.02
C VAL A 94 -20.33 -1.31 14.20
N HIS A 95 -20.15 -2.03 13.11
CA HIS A 95 -19.56 -3.36 13.12
C HIS A 95 -18.03 -3.28 13.20
N SER A 96 -17.40 -2.44 12.37
CA SER A 96 -15.97 -2.15 12.39
C SER A 96 -15.71 -0.80 11.72
N PHE A 97 -14.59 -0.16 12.03
CA PHE A 97 -14.18 1.11 11.44
C PHE A 97 -12.68 1.15 11.13
N GLY A 98 -12.28 2.07 10.26
CA GLY A 98 -10.88 2.34 9.95
C GLY A 98 -10.65 3.79 9.54
N GLN A 99 -9.50 4.34 9.89
CA GLN A 99 -9.08 5.68 9.46
C GLN A 99 -7.67 5.63 8.84
N GLN A 100 -7.46 6.34 7.73
CA GLN A 100 -6.14 6.63 7.18
C GLN A 100 -6.24 7.91 6.33
N GLY A 101 -5.28 8.82 6.49
CA GLY A 101 -5.42 10.17 5.96
C GLY A 101 -6.67 10.86 6.51
N HIS A 102 -7.43 11.50 5.62
CA HIS A 102 -8.64 12.25 5.97
C HIS A 102 -9.92 11.40 5.96
N PHE A 103 -9.86 10.16 5.47
CA PHE A 103 -11.04 9.31 5.41
C PHE A 103 -11.21 8.46 6.68
N LEU A 104 -12.46 8.37 7.12
CA LEU A 104 -12.94 7.51 8.19
C LEU A 104 -14.05 6.59 7.65
N TYR A 105 -13.83 5.28 7.67
CA TYR A 105 -14.78 4.27 7.21
C TYR A 105 -15.44 3.56 8.38
N SER A 106 -16.69 3.17 8.18
CA SER A 106 -17.45 2.35 9.10
C SER A 106 -18.27 1.33 8.33
N SER A 107 -18.38 0.13 8.86
CA SER A 107 -19.32 -0.89 8.39
C SER A 107 -20.48 -1.02 9.36
N PHE A 108 -21.68 -1.28 8.86
CA PHE A 108 -22.85 -1.56 9.70
C PHE A 108 -23.74 -2.63 9.07
N ASN A 109 -24.52 -3.31 9.89
CA ASN A 109 -25.52 -4.28 9.42
C ASN A 109 -26.86 -3.57 9.24
N ARG A 110 -27.47 -3.73 8.08
CA ARG A 110 -28.79 -3.19 7.78
C ARG A 110 -29.87 -4.06 8.41
N ASP A 111 -30.73 -3.45 9.22
CA ASP A 111 -31.75 -4.17 10.01
C ASP A 111 -32.76 -4.95 9.15
N SER A 112 -33.03 -4.49 7.92
CA SER A 112 -34.08 -5.07 7.07
C SER A 112 -33.73 -6.45 6.51
N ASP A 113 -32.47 -6.66 6.12
CA ASP A 113 -32.04 -7.87 5.41
C ASP A 113 -30.73 -8.47 5.95
N GLY A 114 -30.20 -7.91 7.04
CA GLY A 114 -28.98 -8.40 7.70
C GLY A 114 -27.71 -8.25 6.86
N LYS A 115 -27.75 -7.53 5.74
CA LYS A 115 -26.58 -7.28 4.90
C LYS A 115 -25.67 -6.22 5.50
N ARG A 116 -24.37 -6.33 5.22
CA ARG A 116 -23.36 -5.38 5.66
C ARG A 116 -23.09 -4.34 4.57
N LEU A 117 -23.17 -3.07 4.98
CA LEU A 117 -22.90 -1.90 4.16
C LEU A 117 -21.67 -1.16 4.70
N MET A 118 -21.10 -0.32 3.86
CA MET A 118 -19.97 0.55 4.17
C MET A 118 -20.39 2.01 4.06
N GLU A 119 -19.86 2.84 4.96
CA GLU A 119 -19.98 4.29 4.91
C GLU A 119 -18.62 4.94 5.09
N VAL A 120 -18.48 6.16 4.57
CA VAL A 120 -17.30 7.00 4.68
C VAL A 120 -17.67 8.36 5.27
N SER A 121 -16.72 8.94 5.99
CA SER A 121 -16.68 10.33 6.38
C SER A 121 -15.31 10.93 6.03
N SER A 122 -15.29 12.09 5.38
CA SER A 122 -14.08 12.84 5.03
C SER A 122 -13.85 14.07 5.91
N ASP A 123 -14.76 14.35 6.85
CA ASP A 123 -14.76 15.53 7.73
C ASP A 123 -14.56 15.17 9.22
N GLY A 124 -13.97 13.99 9.46
CA GLY A 124 -13.64 13.50 10.79
C GLY A 124 -14.84 13.01 11.60
N GLY A 125 -15.88 12.52 10.90
CA GLY A 125 -17.05 11.83 11.46
C GLY A 125 -18.30 12.67 11.62
N GLN A 126 -18.37 13.87 11.03
CA GLN A 126 -19.54 14.76 11.17
C GLN A 126 -20.63 14.40 10.17
N VAL A 127 -20.26 14.14 8.91
CA VAL A 127 -21.16 13.65 7.86
C VAL A 127 -20.70 12.25 7.44
N TRP A 128 -21.67 11.35 7.27
CA TRP A 128 -21.46 9.96 6.86
C TRP A 128 -22.28 9.66 5.62
N ASN A 129 -21.61 9.03 4.64
CA ASN A 129 -22.20 8.71 3.35
C ASN A 129 -22.04 7.22 3.06
N GLU A 130 -23.14 6.57 2.65
CA GLU A 130 -23.12 5.21 2.15
C GLU A 130 -22.31 5.16 0.85
N VAL A 131 -21.34 4.24 0.78
CA VAL A 131 -20.48 4.13 -0.40
C VAL A 131 -21.16 3.30 -1.49
N GLN A 132 -20.79 3.55 -2.75
CA GLN A 132 -21.25 2.80 -3.91
C GLN A 132 -20.52 1.45 -4.02
N LEU A 133 -20.75 0.56 -3.05
CA LEU A 133 -20.26 -0.82 -3.09
C LEU A 133 -21.43 -1.79 -2.90
N PRO A 134 -21.33 -3.02 -3.46
CA PRO A 134 -22.39 -4.00 -3.32
C PRO A 134 -22.53 -4.44 -1.86
N ALA A 135 -23.74 -4.37 -1.32
CA ALA A 135 -24.04 -4.91 0.01
C ALA A 135 -23.66 -6.39 0.09
N ILE A 136 -22.94 -6.77 1.14
CA ILE A 136 -22.45 -8.14 1.31
C ILE A 136 -23.22 -8.88 2.39
N THR A 137 -23.28 -10.19 2.26
CA THR A 137 -23.80 -11.10 3.29
C THR A 137 -22.76 -11.30 4.39
N MET A 138 -23.17 -11.88 5.52
CA MET A 138 -22.32 -11.97 6.74
C MET A 138 -21.13 -12.93 6.61
N ASP A 139 -21.17 -13.84 5.64
CA ASP A 139 -20.10 -14.78 5.27
C ASP A 139 -19.00 -14.15 4.39
N ARG A 140 -19.26 -12.96 3.86
CA ARG A 140 -18.33 -12.19 3.02
C ARG A 140 -17.70 -11.04 3.81
N PHE A 141 -16.65 -10.44 3.27
CA PHE A 141 -15.95 -9.32 3.91
C PHE A 141 -15.57 -8.19 2.95
N TYR A 142 -15.38 -7.00 3.53
CA TYR A 142 -14.66 -5.88 2.93
C TYR A 142 -13.26 -5.85 3.51
N ALA A 143 -12.24 -5.55 2.70
CA ALA A 143 -10.90 -5.28 3.20
C ALA A 143 -10.34 -4.01 2.55
N ILE A 144 -10.01 -3.03 3.39
CA ILE A 144 -9.29 -1.82 2.97
C ILE A 144 -7.81 -2.21 2.85
N LEU A 145 -7.27 -2.13 1.63
CA LEU A 145 -5.90 -2.54 1.33
C LEU A 145 -4.90 -1.38 1.38
N ASP A 146 -5.31 -0.20 0.90
CA ASP A 146 -4.52 1.03 0.98
C ASP A 146 -5.45 2.24 0.86
N MET A 147 -5.22 3.26 1.68
CA MET A 147 -5.90 4.56 1.59
C MET A 147 -4.91 5.71 1.38
N SER A 148 -3.69 5.37 0.97
CA SER A 148 -2.66 6.34 0.70
C SER A 148 -3.01 7.13 -0.56
N ASP A 149 -2.27 8.21 -0.81
CA ASP A 149 -2.35 8.92 -2.08
C ASP A 149 -3.72 9.59 -2.38
N GLY A 150 -4.64 9.64 -1.40
CA GLY A 150 -5.94 10.29 -1.53
C GLY A 150 -7.03 9.41 -2.14
N GLN A 151 -6.82 8.10 -2.25
CA GLN A 151 -7.80 7.17 -2.83
C GLN A 151 -7.92 5.84 -2.08
N ILE A 152 -9.04 5.18 -2.36
CA ILE A 152 -9.61 3.92 -1.87
C ILE A 152 -9.25 2.58 -2.48
N PHE A 153 -8.20 1.86 -2.10
CA PHE A 153 -8.16 0.44 -2.48
C PHE A 153 -9.02 -0.42 -1.55
N MET A 154 -10.18 -0.84 -2.05
CA MET A 154 -11.13 -1.67 -1.34
C MET A 154 -11.30 -3.02 -2.03
N HIS A 155 -11.09 -4.10 -1.29
CA HIS A 155 -11.46 -5.44 -1.71
C HIS A 155 -12.88 -5.76 -1.25
N VAL A 156 -13.69 -6.31 -2.16
CA VAL A 156 -14.98 -6.90 -1.85
C VAL A 156 -14.94 -8.39 -2.20
N ASP A 157 -15.09 -9.24 -1.19
CA ASP A 157 -15.08 -10.70 -1.34
C ASP A 157 -16.21 -11.19 -2.26
N SER A 158 -15.95 -12.20 -3.09
CA SER A 158 -16.99 -12.79 -3.96
C SER A 158 -17.89 -13.73 -3.16
N PRO A 159 -19.15 -13.97 -3.59
CA PRO A 159 -19.99 -14.97 -2.95
C PRO A 159 -19.40 -16.38 -2.99
N GLY A 160 -19.56 -17.13 -1.90
CA GLY A 160 -19.04 -18.48 -1.75
C GLY A 160 -17.55 -18.54 -1.39
N ASP A 161 -17.05 -19.74 -1.14
CA ASP A 161 -15.64 -20.00 -0.78
C ASP A 161 -14.75 -19.99 -2.03
N SER A 162 -14.70 -18.83 -2.69
CA SER A 162 -14.08 -18.65 -4.00
C SER A 162 -12.58 -18.38 -3.93
N GLY A 163 -12.09 -17.87 -2.80
CA GLY A 163 -10.71 -17.45 -2.59
C GLY A 163 -10.32 -16.16 -3.32
N TYR A 164 -11.27 -15.46 -3.94
CA TYR A 164 -11.04 -14.19 -4.62
C TYR A 164 -12.21 -13.22 -4.47
N GLY A 165 -11.92 -11.96 -4.70
CA GLY A 165 -12.91 -10.89 -4.72
C GLY A 165 -12.69 -9.95 -5.89
N THR A 166 -13.31 -8.79 -5.81
CA THR A 166 -13.09 -7.69 -6.75
C THR A 166 -12.43 -6.54 -6.01
N LEU A 167 -11.34 -6.04 -6.56
CA LEU A 167 -10.68 -4.83 -6.09
C LEU A 167 -11.35 -3.62 -6.72
N TYR A 168 -11.64 -2.62 -5.90
CA TYR A 168 -12.20 -1.34 -6.30
C TYR A 168 -11.27 -0.21 -5.89
N THR A 169 -11.31 0.87 -6.66
CA THR A 169 -10.66 2.15 -6.36
C THR A 169 -11.74 3.22 -6.11
N SER A 170 -11.64 3.97 -5.02
CA SER A 170 -12.53 5.09 -4.77
C SER A 170 -12.12 6.35 -5.54
N ASP A 171 -13.09 7.23 -5.78
CA ASP A 171 -12.84 8.64 -6.00
C ASP A 171 -12.25 9.29 -4.72
N ALA A 172 -11.84 10.57 -4.76
CA ALA A 172 -11.29 11.17 -3.54
C ALA A 172 -12.32 11.65 -2.52
N THR A 173 -13.62 11.51 -2.78
CA THR A 173 -14.62 11.63 -1.71
C THR A 173 -14.72 10.34 -0.91
N GLY A 174 -14.27 9.22 -1.47
CA GLY A 174 -14.37 7.90 -0.87
C GLY A 174 -15.78 7.30 -0.98
N ILE A 175 -16.66 7.93 -1.75
CA ILE A 175 -18.08 7.57 -1.87
C ILE A 175 -18.30 6.72 -3.12
N VAL A 176 -17.73 7.15 -4.25
CA VAL A 176 -17.90 6.48 -5.55
C VAL A 176 -16.74 5.52 -5.75
N PHE A 177 -17.04 4.28 -6.14
CA PHE A 177 -16.04 3.24 -6.39
C PHE A 177 -16.16 2.73 -7.82
N SER A 178 -15.00 2.57 -8.46
CA SER A 178 -14.86 1.90 -9.76
C SER A 178 -14.20 0.55 -9.57
N GLU A 179 -14.65 -0.45 -10.33
CA GLU A 179 -13.97 -1.74 -10.40
C GLU A 179 -12.56 -1.55 -10.98
N SER A 180 -11.56 -2.07 -10.28
CA SER A 180 -10.15 -1.91 -10.60
C SER A 180 -9.51 -3.22 -11.07
N LEU A 181 -9.69 -4.30 -10.30
CA LEU A 181 -9.16 -5.62 -10.65
C LEU A 181 -10.15 -6.73 -10.25
N PRO A 182 -10.80 -7.42 -11.21
CA PRO A 182 -11.63 -8.58 -10.92
C PRO A 182 -10.78 -9.78 -10.51
N ARG A 183 -11.38 -10.73 -9.77
CA ARG A 183 -10.74 -11.98 -9.32
C ARG A 183 -9.42 -11.76 -8.58
N HIS A 184 -9.34 -10.69 -7.81
CA HIS A 184 -8.22 -10.39 -6.93
C HIS A 184 -8.08 -11.48 -5.85
N LEU A 185 -6.90 -12.10 -5.76
CA LEU A 185 -6.59 -13.16 -4.82
C LEU A 185 -6.68 -12.65 -3.37
N PHE A 186 -7.65 -13.16 -2.63
CA PHE A 186 -7.80 -12.94 -1.20
C PHE A 186 -8.53 -14.16 -0.64
N PRO A 187 -7.78 -15.19 -0.19
CA PRO A 187 -8.37 -16.43 0.29
C PRO A 187 -9.31 -16.17 1.47
N ASN A 188 -10.49 -16.80 1.44
CA ASN A 188 -11.42 -16.77 2.57
C ASN A 188 -10.73 -17.37 3.81
N TYR A 189 -11.10 -16.88 5.00
CA TYR A 189 -10.55 -17.33 6.29
C TYR A 189 -9.07 -17.04 6.55
N HIS A 190 -8.37 -16.39 5.61
CA HIS A 190 -7.01 -15.91 5.76
C HIS A 190 -6.98 -14.39 5.72
N ASP A 191 -6.03 -13.78 6.42
CA ASP A 191 -5.77 -12.33 6.42
C ASP A 191 -4.61 -11.97 5.47
N ILE A 192 -4.39 -12.82 4.47
CA ILE A 192 -3.22 -12.79 3.59
C ILE A 192 -3.67 -12.50 2.16
N THR A 193 -3.12 -11.45 1.56
CA THR A 193 -3.28 -11.13 0.14
C THR A 193 -1.96 -10.61 -0.42
N ASP A 194 -1.76 -10.83 -1.72
CA ASP A 194 -0.55 -10.40 -2.43
C ASP A 194 -0.61 -8.94 -2.91
N PHE A 195 -1.60 -8.16 -2.45
CA PHE A 195 -1.66 -6.72 -2.71
C PHE A 195 -0.47 -6.00 -2.06
N TYR A 196 0.31 -5.29 -2.86
CA TYR A 196 1.54 -4.64 -2.43
C TYR A 196 1.67 -3.23 -3.01
N ARG A 197 1.79 -2.24 -2.14
CA ARG A 197 2.13 -0.86 -2.51
C ARG A 197 3.64 -0.73 -2.68
N VAL A 198 4.07 -0.34 -3.86
CA VAL A 198 5.50 -0.06 -4.12
C VAL A 198 5.84 1.29 -3.51
N LYS A 199 6.59 1.28 -2.40
CA LYS A 199 6.92 2.50 -1.65
C LYS A 199 7.93 3.40 -2.34
N SER A 200 8.77 2.81 -3.20
CA SER A 200 9.80 3.54 -3.93
C SER A 200 9.25 4.33 -5.13
N MET A 201 7.97 4.17 -5.48
CA MET A 201 7.34 4.78 -6.66
C MET A 201 5.85 5.05 -6.45
N ARG A 202 5.45 6.31 -6.59
CA ARG A 202 4.07 6.73 -6.39
C ARG A 202 3.12 6.05 -7.38
N GLY A 203 1.98 5.60 -6.89
CA GLY A 203 0.90 5.04 -7.71
C GLY A 203 1.18 3.70 -8.37
N VAL A 204 2.28 3.04 -7.98
CA VAL A 204 2.61 1.69 -8.42
C VAL A 204 2.16 0.65 -7.39
N TYR A 205 1.39 -0.34 -7.84
CA TYR A 205 0.92 -1.44 -7.00
C TYR A 205 1.07 -2.78 -7.73
N LEU A 206 1.32 -3.83 -6.96
CA LEU A 206 1.30 -5.23 -7.41
C LEU A 206 0.11 -5.94 -6.77
N ALA A 207 -0.47 -6.90 -7.48
CA ALA A 207 -1.51 -7.76 -6.95
C ALA A 207 -1.51 -9.12 -7.67
N SER A 208 -2.04 -10.15 -7.02
CA SER A 208 -2.26 -11.46 -7.63
C SER A 208 -3.72 -11.60 -8.07
N GLN A 209 -3.93 -12.11 -9.29
CA GLN A 209 -5.25 -12.33 -9.88
C GLN A 209 -5.43 -13.82 -10.22
N ILE A 210 -6.55 -14.40 -9.79
CA ILE A 210 -6.94 -15.77 -10.16
C ILE A 210 -7.56 -15.76 -11.55
N GLN A 211 -7.00 -16.54 -12.47
CA GLN A 211 -7.50 -16.70 -13.83
C GLN A 211 -8.70 -17.67 -13.87
N ALA A 212 -9.29 -17.85 -15.05
CA ALA A 212 -10.44 -18.75 -15.23
C ALA A 212 -10.08 -20.24 -15.12
N ASP A 213 -8.81 -20.59 -15.32
CA ASP A 213 -8.24 -21.94 -15.15
C ASP A 213 -7.67 -22.16 -13.73
N ASP A 214 -8.02 -21.27 -12.79
CA ASP A 214 -7.54 -21.22 -11.40
C ASP A 214 -6.03 -21.01 -11.24
N SER A 215 -5.31 -20.71 -12.33
CA SER A 215 -3.92 -20.26 -12.26
C SER A 215 -3.83 -18.85 -11.66
N ILE A 216 -2.73 -18.56 -10.97
CA ILE A 216 -2.52 -17.25 -10.34
C ILE A 216 -1.53 -16.46 -11.18
N GLN A 217 -1.89 -15.25 -11.58
CA GLN A 217 -1.01 -14.33 -12.29
C GLN A 217 -0.80 -13.04 -11.51
N THR A 218 0.45 -12.61 -11.40
CA THR A 218 0.80 -11.28 -10.89
C THR A 218 0.44 -10.20 -11.92
N LYS A 219 -0.19 -9.12 -11.45
CA LYS A 219 -0.48 -7.90 -12.19
C LYS A 219 0.19 -6.71 -11.53
N ILE A 220 0.55 -5.71 -12.34
CA ILE A 220 1.09 -4.42 -11.91
C ILE A 220 0.26 -3.28 -12.48
N THR A 221 0.03 -2.25 -11.68
CA THR A 221 -0.54 -0.97 -12.14
C THR A 221 0.47 0.13 -11.89
N PHE A 222 0.54 1.11 -12.79
CA PHE A 222 1.38 2.30 -12.67
C PHE A 222 0.55 3.59 -12.50
N ASN A 223 -0.77 3.46 -12.52
CA ASN A 223 -1.73 4.56 -12.48
C ASN A 223 -2.80 4.30 -11.42
N ARG A 224 -2.36 3.83 -10.24
CA ARG A 224 -3.20 3.67 -9.05
C ARG A 224 -4.42 2.77 -9.26
N GLY A 225 -4.26 1.69 -10.01
CA GLY A 225 -5.29 0.67 -10.19
C GLY A 225 -6.31 0.98 -11.28
N ALA A 226 -6.17 2.09 -12.02
CA ALA A 226 -7.04 2.33 -13.17
C ALA A 226 -6.78 1.30 -14.29
N ASN A 227 -5.52 0.95 -14.55
CA ASN A 227 -5.15 -0.10 -15.49
C ASN A 227 -4.14 -1.07 -14.86
N TRP A 228 -4.35 -2.36 -15.12
CA TRP A 228 -3.48 -3.45 -14.67
C TRP A 228 -2.89 -4.19 -15.86
N HIS A 229 -1.59 -4.47 -15.78
CA HIS A 229 -0.82 -5.15 -16.81
C HIS A 229 -0.12 -6.38 -16.25
N ALA A 230 0.24 -7.33 -17.11
CA ALA A 230 1.19 -8.37 -16.74
C ALA A 230 2.56 -7.74 -16.43
N VAL A 231 3.30 -8.28 -15.46
CA VAL A 231 4.64 -7.78 -15.14
C VAL A 231 5.60 -8.25 -16.23
N LEU A 232 6.29 -7.30 -16.88
CA LEU A 232 7.18 -7.63 -17.99
C LEU A 232 8.31 -8.56 -17.54
N ARG A 233 8.59 -9.59 -18.36
CA ARG A 233 9.78 -10.42 -18.17
C ARG A 233 11.04 -9.60 -18.53
N PRO A 234 12.19 -9.86 -17.89
CA PRO A 234 13.46 -9.33 -18.35
C PRO A 234 13.80 -9.79 -19.77
N ASP A 235 14.35 -8.89 -20.60
CA ASP A 235 14.68 -9.19 -22.01
C ASP A 235 15.58 -10.41 -22.17
N ASN A 236 16.57 -10.53 -21.28
CA ASN A 236 17.61 -11.57 -21.33
C ASN A 236 17.23 -12.88 -20.64
N VAL A 237 16.00 -13.03 -20.15
CA VAL A 237 15.52 -14.26 -19.51
C VAL A 237 14.44 -14.88 -20.38
N PRO A 238 14.70 -16.04 -21.02
CA PRO A 238 13.73 -16.70 -21.89
C PRO A 238 12.58 -17.31 -21.08
N CYS A 239 11.47 -17.57 -21.75
CA CYS A 239 10.40 -18.39 -21.19
C CYS A 239 10.92 -19.83 -21.03
N LYS A 240 10.43 -20.57 -20.03
CA LYS A 240 10.72 -22.00 -19.94
C LYS A 240 10.18 -22.78 -21.15
N ASP A 241 9.08 -22.30 -21.71
CA ASP A 241 8.45 -22.78 -22.93
C ASP A 241 8.19 -21.59 -23.86
N ASP A 242 9.01 -21.44 -24.90
CA ASP A 242 8.91 -20.34 -25.87
C ASP A 242 7.63 -20.39 -26.72
N SER A 243 6.85 -21.48 -26.65
CA SER A 243 5.57 -21.59 -27.35
C SER A 243 4.42 -20.87 -26.66
N LYS A 244 4.61 -20.46 -25.39
CA LYS A 244 3.61 -19.73 -24.60
C LYS A 244 4.09 -18.31 -24.29
N GLU A 245 3.16 -17.37 -24.26
CA GLU A 245 3.43 -16.07 -23.66
C GLU A 245 3.71 -16.26 -22.16
N CYS A 246 4.82 -15.68 -21.70
CA CYS A 246 5.22 -15.73 -20.29
C CYS A 246 5.53 -14.33 -19.76
N SER A 247 5.42 -14.18 -18.45
CA SER A 247 5.64 -12.92 -17.74
C SER A 247 6.34 -13.17 -16.41
N LEU A 248 6.75 -12.10 -15.72
CA LEU A 248 7.31 -12.23 -14.38
C LEU A 248 6.17 -12.42 -13.38
N HIS A 249 6.19 -13.53 -12.64
CA HIS A 249 5.27 -13.80 -11.54
C HIS A 249 5.99 -13.70 -10.21
N ILE A 250 5.45 -12.88 -9.31
CA ILE A 250 6.11 -12.45 -8.08
C ILE A 250 5.52 -13.18 -6.90
N HIS A 251 6.39 -13.76 -6.07
CA HIS A 251 6.02 -14.32 -4.79
C HIS A 251 5.85 -13.22 -3.75
N ASN A 252 4.71 -13.27 -3.08
CA ASN A 252 4.38 -12.41 -1.96
C ASN A 252 3.79 -13.27 -0.82
N THR A 253 3.12 -12.66 0.15
CA THR A 253 2.66 -13.28 1.39
C THR A 253 1.85 -14.57 1.18
N TYR A 254 1.04 -14.67 0.12
CA TYR A 254 0.31 -15.90 -0.20
C TYR A 254 1.26 -17.05 -0.50
N SER A 255 2.27 -16.82 -1.34
CA SER A 255 3.26 -17.86 -1.68
C SER A 255 4.04 -18.33 -0.46
N LEU A 256 4.41 -17.41 0.43
CA LEU A 256 5.10 -17.73 1.68
C LEU A 256 4.22 -18.57 2.62
N SER A 257 2.91 -18.29 2.66
CA SER A 257 1.94 -19.12 3.40
C SER A 257 1.81 -20.54 2.84
N ARG A 258 2.26 -20.77 1.61
CA ARG A 258 2.35 -22.07 0.93
C ARG A 258 3.77 -22.66 0.95
N GLU A 259 4.61 -22.20 1.88
CA GLU A 259 5.97 -22.71 2.11
C GLU A 259 6.97 -22.50 0.96
N VAL A 260 6.67 -21.58 0.02
CA VAL A 260 7.67 -21.14 -0.97
C VAL A 260 8.78 -20.37 -0.24
N LYS A 261 10.04 -20.75 -0.46
CA LYS A 261 11.19 -20.08 0.15
C LYS A 261 11.39 -18.69 -0.45
N GLY A 262 11.52 -17.68 0.40
CA GLY A 262 11.80 -16.31 -0.02
C GLY A 262 11.35 -15.30 1.01
N GLN A 263 11.11 -14.08 0.56
CA GLN A 263 10.50 -13.01 1.35
C GLN A 263 9.56 -12.17 0.47
N PRO A 264 8.66 -11.38 1.07
CA PRO A 264 7.78 -10.50 0.30
C PRO A 264 8.56 -9.48 -0.56
N PRO A 265 7.92 -8.83 -1.54
CA PRO A 265 8.50 -7.70 -2.26
C PRO A 265 9.05 -6.64 -1.30
N LEU A 266 10.24 -6.11 -1.59
CA LEU A 266 10.88 -5.04 -0.82
C LEU A 266 11.07 -3.79 -1.69
N SER A 267 10.54 -2.69 -1.18
CA SER A 267 10.70 -1.34 -1.69
C SER A 267 10.63 -0.38 -0.51
N VAL A 268 11.44 0.68 -0.54
CA VAL A 268 11.52 1.67 0.54
C VAL A 268 11.48 3.06 -0.08
N GLU A 269 10.85 4.01 0.60
CA GLU A 269 10.62 5.37 0.07
C GLU A 269 11.94 6.10 -0.26
N SER A 270 13.00 5.84 0.50
CA SER A 270 14.31 6.44 0.29
C SER A 270 15.08 5.90 -0.92
N ALA A 271 14.70 4.73 -1.45
CA ALA A 271 15.36 4.08 -2.58
C ALA A 271 14.49 4.15 -3.85
N VAL A 272 14.32 5.37 -4.37
CA VAL A 272 13.39 5.70 -5.47
C VAL A 272 13.60 4.80 -6.68
N GLY A 273 12.52 4.18 -7.17
CA GLY A 273 12.52 3.26 -8.31
C GLY A 273 12.95 1.82 -8.00
N ILE A 274 13.60 1.55 -6.85
CA ILE A 274 14.15 0.22 -6.55
C ILE A 274 13.05 -0.70 -6.00
N ILE A 275 12.94 -1.90 -6.57
CA ILE A 275 12.08 -2.98 -6.08
C ILE A 275 12.85 -4.29 -6.16
N LEU A 276 12.88 -5.06 -5.07
CA LEU A 276 13.42 -6.41 -5.02
C LEU A 276 12.30 -7.41 -4.79
N VAL A 277 12.26 -8.47 -5.60
CA VAL A 277 11.20 -9.49 -5.54
C VAL A 277 11.76 -10.87 -5.76
N HIS A 278 11.12 -11.87 -5.16
CA HIS A 278 11.26 -13.26 -5.59
C HIS A 278 10.25 -13.56 -6.69
N GLY A 279 10.61 -14.33 -7.71
CA GLY A 279 9.67 -14.71 -8.76
C GLY A 279 10.16 -15.77 -9.74
N HIS A 280 9.33 -16.02 -10.76
CA HIS A 280 9.63 -16.88 -11.91
C HIS A 280 9.20 -16.20 -13.21
N ILE A 281 9.88 -16.56 -14.31
CA ILE A 281 9.43 -16.25 -15.66
C ILE A 281 8.62 -17.45 -16.17
N ALA A 282 7.28 -17.33 -16.15
CA ALA A 282 6.34 -18.42 -16.43
C ALA A 282 4.99 -17.91 -16.96
N ASP A 283 4.06 -18.82 -17.24
CA ASP A 283 2.66 -18.53 -17.60
C ASP A 283 1.76 -18.26 -16.37
N SER A 284 2.16 -18.78 -15.20
CA SER A 284 1.53 -18.51 -13.90
C SER A 284 2.53 -18.60 -12.74
N LEU A 285 2.09 -18.22 -11.54
CA LEU A 285 2.83 -18.40 -10.29
C LEU A 285 3.16 -19.88 -10.05
N GLN A 286 4.39 -20.17 -9.64
CA GLN A 286 4.89 -21.53 -9.44
C GLN A 286 5.09 -21.84 -7.94
N ILE A 287 5.50 -23.06 -7.60
CA ILE A 287 5.80 -23.47 -6.21
C ILE A 287 7.27 -23.87 -6.00
N THR A 288 8.06 -23.85 -7.07
CA THR A 288 9.49 -24.19 -7.03
C THR A 288 10.31 -23.07 -6.41
N ASP A 289 11.56 -23.35 -6.03
CA ASP A 289 12.47 -22.32 -5.50
C ASP A 289 12.59 -21.15 -6.52
N PRO A 290 12.34 -19.90 -6.10
CA PRO A 290 12.36 -18.73 -6.98
C PRO A 290 13.73 -18.07 -7.09
N ASP A 291 13.90 -17.27 -8.14
CA ASP A 291 15.04 -16.37 -8.31
C ASP A 291 14.69 -14.97 -7.77
N VAL A 292 15.70 -14.12 -7.58
CA VAL A 292 15.52 -12.71 -7.19
C VAL A 292 15.63 -11.81 -8.41
N PHE A 293 14.63 -10.96 -8.60
CA PHE A 293 14.60 -9.92 -9.63
C PHE A 293 14.66 -8.53 -8.99
N VAL A 294 15.29 -7.60 -9.69
CA VAL A 294 15.36 -6.19 -9.32
C VAL A 294 14.79 -5.34 -10.43
N SER A 295 14.01 -4.33 -10.05
CA SER A 295 13.67 -3.19 -10.90
C SER A 295 14.33 -1.94 -10.34
N SER A 296 14.76 -1.05 -11.24
CA SER A 296 15.36 0.25 -10.88
C SER A 296 14.49 1.43 -11.32
N ASP A 297 13.30 1.20 -11.88
CA ASP A 297 12.43 2.23 -12.44
C ASP A 297 10.97 2.09 -11.99
N GLY A 298 10.71 1.32 -10.93
CA GLY A 298 9.36 1.14 -10.41
C GLY A 298 8.59 -0.04 -10.98
N GLY A 299 9.26 -0.99 -11.61
CA GLY A 299 8.64 -2.20 -12.13
C GLY A 299 8.25 -2.13 -13.61
N TYR A 300 8.66 -1.08 -14.32
CA TYR A 300 8.54 -1.02 -15.78
C TYR A 300 9.50 -2.03 -16.42
N HIS A 301 10.76 -2.04 -15.98
CA HIS A 301 11.76 -3.00 -16.43
C HIS A 301 12.34 -3.78 -15.25
N TRP A 302 12.65 -5.05 -15.52
CA TRP A 302 13.18 -5.99 -14.54
C TRP A 302 14.47 -6.62 -15.05
N SER A 303 15.34 -6.97 -14.12
CA SER A 303 16.54 -7.77 -14.38
C SER A 303 16.69 -8.87 -13.34
N LEU A 304 17.22 -10.02 -13.75
CA LEU A 304 17.61 -11.08 -12.82
C LEU A 304 18.79 -10.58 -11.98
N ALA A 305 18.60 -10.50 -10.65
CA ALA A 305 19.61 -10.02 -9.72
C ALA A 305 20.43 -11.18 -9.14
N LEU A 306 19.77 -12.21 -8.63
CA LEU A 306 20.40 -13.37 -8.00
C LEU A 306 19.64 -14.65 -8.36
N THR A 307 20.37 -15.72 -8.64
CA THR A 307 19.80 -17.05 -8.87
C THR A 307 19.52 -17.75 -7.54
N GLY A 308 18.32 -18.30 -7.38
CA GLY A 308 17.82 -18.94 -6.17
C GLY A 308 17.32 -17.96 -5.09
N PRO A 309 16.62 -18.46 -4.07
CA PRO A 309 16.01 -17.65 -3.04
C PRO A 309 17.07 -17.02 -2.14
N HIS A 310 16.91 -15.74 -1.82
CA HIS A 310 17.81 -15.00 -0.94
C HIS A 310 17.04 -14.15 0.07
N TYR A 311 17.61 -13.97 1.25
CA TYR A 311 17.20 -12.88 2.12
C TYR A 311 17.91 -11.60 1.67
N TYR A 312 17.18 -10.57 1.24
CA TYR A 312 17.72 -9.28 0.80
C TYR A 312 17.30 -8.11 1.70
N GLN A 313 18.11 -7.05 1.73
CA GLN A 313 17.80 -5.76 2.36
C GLN A 313 18.33 -4.59 1.50
N ILE A 314 17.69 -3.42 1.65
CA ILE A 314 18.12 -2.16 1.04
C ILE A 314 18.73 -1.28 2.13
N ALA A 315 19.94 -0.79 1.90
CA ALA A 315 20.68 0.12 2.76
C ALA A 315 21.14 1.35 1.96
N ASP A 316 21.64 2.37 2.67
CA ASP A 316 22.14 3.63 2.10
C ASP A 316 21.24 4.23 1.01
N GLN A 317 19.92 4.19 1.24
CA GLN A 317 18.89 4.76 0.36
C GLN A 317 18.93 4.17 -1.07
N GLY A 318 19.29 2.90 -1.19
CA GLY A 318 19.44 2.21 -2.48
C GLY A 318 20.88 2.14 -2.98
N GLY A 319 21.82 2.86 -2.36
CA GLY A 319 23.25 2.80 -2.68
C GLY A 319 23.90 1.46 -2.31
N LEU A 320 23.26 0.67 -1.43
CA LEU A 320 23.73 -0.65 -1.05
C LEU A 320 22.58 -1.65 -1.00
N LEU A 321 22.68 -2.71 -1.80
CA LEU A 321 21.84 -3.90 -1.68
C LEU A 321 22.66 -5.02 -1.05
N VAL A 322 22.08 -5.74 -0.10
CA VAL A 322 22.72 -6.90 0.54
C VAL A 322 21.83 -8.12 0.46
N ALA A 323 22.43 -9.30 0.32
CA ALA A 323 21.70 -10.55 0.21
C ALA A 323 22.43 -11.74 0.85
N ILE A 324 21.68 -12.71 1.35
CA ILE A 324 22.17 -13.99 1.89
C ILE A 324 21.37 -15.13 1.27
N SER A 325 22.05 -16.15 0.76
CA SER A 325 21.39 -17.32 0.14
C SER A 325 20.51 -18.06 1.15
N LEU A 326 19.31 -18.44 0.74
CA LEU A 326 18.39 -19.31 1.50
C LEU A 326 18.42 -20.77 1.03
N LEU A 327 19.27 -21.10 0.04
CA LEU A 327 19.50 -22.48 -0.37
C LEU A 327 20.32 -23.25 0.66
N ASP A 328 21.25 -22.56 1.32
CA ASP A 328 22.10 -23.12 2.36
C ASP A 328 21.48 -22.89 3.74
N ALA A 329 21.32 -23.95 4.53
CA ALA A 329 20.79 -23.82 5.89
C ALA A 329 21.75 -23.09 6.86
N MET A 330 23.03 -22.97 6.49
CA MET A 330 24.08 -22.35 7.30
C MET A 330 24.98 -21.47 6.41
N PRO A 331 24.44 -20.36 5.88
CA PRO A 331 25.20 -19.50 4.98
C PRO A 331 26.33 -18.80 5.74
N ASN A 332 27.50 -18.73 5.13
CA ASN A 332 28.67 -18.01 5.64
C ASN A 332 29.13 -16.87 4.72
N ILE A 333 28.43 -16.70 3.59
CA ILE A 333 28.69 -15.66 2.59
C ILE A 333 27.54 -14.65 2.62
N VAL A 334 27.90 -13.37 2.64
CA VAL A 334 27.02 -12.26 2.32
C VAL A 334 27.36 -11.74 0.93
N LYS A 335 26.33 -11.48 0.13
CA LYS A 335 26.44 -10.85 -1.18
C LYS A 335 26.07 -9.37 -1.05
N PHE A 336 26.74 -8.50 -1.78
CA PHE A 336 26.40 -7.07 -1.81
C PHE A 336 26.56 -6.48 -3.21
N SER A 337 25.77 -5.45 -3.50
CA SER A 337 25.79 -4.68 -4.74
C SER A 337 25.71 -3.19 -4.41
N THR A 338 26.44 -2.38 -5.18
CA THR A 338 26.46 -0.90 -5.07
C THR A 338 25.97 -0.22 -6.35
N ASP A 339 25.45 -1.01 -7.29
CA ASP A 339 25.02 -0.58 -8.63
C ASP A 339 23.57 -1.03 -8.92
N GLU A 340 22.72 -0.95 -7.89
CA GLU A 340 21.30 -1.31 -7.91
C GLU A 340 21.03 -2.76 -8.35
N GLY A 341 21.93 -3.69 -8.01
CA GLY A 341 21.74 -5.14 -8.22
C GLY A 341 22.24 -5.65 -9.57
N ARG A 342 22.98 -4.84 -10.34
CA ARG A 342 23.56 -5.26 -11.62
C ARG A 342 24.78 -6.17 -11.44
N CYS A 343 25.66 -5.83 -10.50
CA CYS A 343 26.83 -6.62 -10.14
C CYS A 343 26.80 -6.96 -8.65
N TRP A 344 27.17 -8.19 -8.33
CA TRP A 344 27.20 -8.70 -6.95
C TRP A 344 28.60 -9.17 -6.58
N HIS A 345 29.00 -8.83 -5.37
CA HIS A 345 30.26 -9.22 -4.76
C HIS A 345 29.99 -10.09 -3.54
N GLU A 346 30.90 -11.03 -3.24
CA GLU A 346 30.75 -11.98 -2.15
C GLU A 346 31.78 -11.71 -1.05
N TYR A 347 31.35 -11.81 0.21
CA TYR A 347 32.22 -11.72 1.36
C TYR A 347 31.88 -12.81 2.39
N GLN A 348 32.89 -13.55 2.82
CA GLN A 348 32.73 -14.55 3.87
C GLN A 348 32.74 -13.87 5.24
N PHE A 349 31.58 -13.75 5.88
CA PHE A 349 31.44 -13.02 7.14
C PHE A 349 31.80 -13.86 8.38
N THR A 350 31.85 -15.19 8.24
CA THR A 350 32.20 -16.09 9.35
C THR A 350 32.79 -17.40 8.84
N ASN A 351 33.56 -18.06 9.70
CA ASN A 351 34.01 -19.44 9.50
C ASN A 351 33.24 -20.43 10.40
N LYS A 352 32.35 -19.92 11.25
CA LYS A 352 31.52 -20.73 12.16
C LYS A 352 30.28 -21.25 11.43
N THR A 353 29.79 -22.41 11.86
CA THR A 353 28.50 -22.97 11.44
C THR A 353 27.35 -22.25 12.15
N VAL A 354 26.81 -21.23 11.49
CA VAL A 354 25.71 -20.40 12.01
C VAL A 354 24.43 -20.71 11.26
N ILE A 355 23.36 -21.02 11.99
CA ILE A 355 22.02 -21.10 11.43
C ILE A 355 21.48 -19.66 11.32
N PHE A 356 21.22 -19.23 10.09
CA PHE A 356 20.75 -17.88 9.78
C PHE A 356 19.30 -17.68 10.25
N THR A 357 19.02 -16.49 10.78
CA THR A 357 17.68 -16.13 11.28
C THR A 357 17.19 -14.77 10.77
N GLY A 358 18.08 -13.83 10.46
CA GLY A 358 17.67 -12.51 9.98
C GLY A 358 18.81 -11.64 9.48
N LEU A 359 18.47 -10.72 8.59
CA LEU A 359 19.35 -9.69 8.06
C LEU A 359 18.64 -8.34 8.24
N LEU A 360 19.29 -7.43 8.96
CA LEU A 360 18.70 -6.15 9.36
C LEU A 360 19.59 -4.98 8.93
N THR A 361 18.93 -3.90 8.54
CA THR A 361 19.50 -2.57 8.32
C THR A 361 19.02 -1.63 9.42
N GLU A 362 19.70 -0.50 9.56
CA GLU A 362 19.19 0.59 10.42
C GLU A 362 17.82 1.08 9.89
N PRO A 363 16.81 1.28 10.77
CA PRO A 363 15.55 1.89 10.38
C PRO A 363 15.75 3.21 9.61
N GLY A 364 15.01 3.39 8.52
CA GLY A 364 15.18 4.50 7.58
C GLY A 364 16.19 4.21 6.46
N ASN A 365 16.95 3.12 6.55
CA ASN A 365 17.84 2.61 5.50
C ASN A 365 18.90 3.63 5.05
N LYS A 366 19.45 4.43 5.97
CA LYS A 366 20.47 5.46 5.68
C LYS A 366 21.90 5.01 5.99
N ALA A 367 22.08 4.08 6.92
CA ALA A 367 23.38 3.55 7.26
C ALA A 367 23.96 2.62 6.17
N MET A 368 25.29 2.58 6.11
CA MET A 368 26.09 1.61 5.35
C MET A 368 26.45 0.35 6.17
N SER A 369 25.77 0.15 7.31
CA SER A 369 26.00 -1.00 8.18
C SER A 369 24.82 -1.96 8.16
N VAL A 370 25.11 -3.25 8.14
CA VAL A 370 24.09 -4.32 8.20
C VAL A 370 24.43 -5.29 9.31
N ALA A 371 23.40 -5.88 9.92
CA ALA A 371 23.53 -6.87 10.97
C ALA A 371 22.96 -8.22 10.52
N ILE A 372 23.77 -9.27 10.58
CA ILE A 372 23.39 -10.65 10.30
C ILE A 372 23.18 -11.37 11.63
N TRP A 373 21.99 -11.92 11.83
CA TRP A 373 21.58 -12.61 13.04
C TRP A 373 21.50 -14.11 12.81
N GLY A 374 22.00 -14.87 13.77
CA GLY A 374 21.88 -16.31 13.79
C GLY A 374 22.33 -16.90 15.12
N TYR A 375 22.38 -18.23 15.19
CA TYR A 375 22.92 -18.93 16.34
C TYR A 375 23.83 -20.07 15.90
N THR A 376 24.84 -20.39 16.73
CA THR A 376 25.76 -21.51 16.45
C THR A 376 25.01 -22.83 16.48
N LYS A 377 25.35 -23.75 15.57
CA LYS A 377 24.69 -25.06 15.51
C LYS A 377 24.95 -25.90 16.78
N ASP A 378 26.18 -25.85 17.28
CA ASP A 378 26.65 -26.74 18.35
C ASP A 378 26.13 -26.28 19.73
N ASP A 379 26.36 -25.02 20.09
CA ASP A 379 26.05 -24.49 21.43
C ASP A 379 24.74 -23.70 21.49
N ARG A 380 24.08 -23.47 20.34
CA ARG A 380 22.88 -22.62 20.21
C ARG A 380 23.06 -21.20 20.77
N GLU A 381 24.29 -20.69 20.74
CA GLU A 381 24.59 -19.33 21.17
C GLU A 381 24.23 -18.34 20.06
N TRP A 382 23.47 -17.31 20.41
CA TRP A 382 23.16 -16.21 19.49
C TRP A 382 24.44 -15.45 19.10
N GLN A 383 24.56 -15.12 17.82
CA GLN A 383 25.65 -14.35 17.24
C GLN A 383 25.06 -13.25 16.37
N VAL A 384 25.68 -12.07 16.42
CA VAL A 384 25.36 -10.94 15.56
C VAL A 384 26.63 -10.50 14.86
N PHE A 385 26.65 -10.56 13.54
CA PHE A 385 27.76 -10.09 12.70
C PHE A 385 27.36 -8.74 12.12
N THR A 386 27.97 -7.66 12.62
CA THR A 386 27.74 -6.31 12.09
C THR A 386 28.83 -5.98 11.09
N ILE A 387 28.45 -5.65 9.85
CA ILE A 387 29.36 -5.34 8.76
C ILE A 387 29.18 -3.88 8.39
N ASP A 388 30.28 -3.12 8.42
CA ASP A 388 30.33 -1.71 8.03
C ASP A 388 30.95 -1.59 6.63
N PHE A 389 30.11 -1.32 5.63
CA PHE A 389 30.53 -1.21 4.23
C PHE A 389 31.26 0.10 3.91
N THR A 390 31.34 1.06 4.84
CA THR A 390 32.16 2.28 4.64
C THR A 390 33.65 1.97 4.52
N LYS A 391 34.08 0.75 4.89
CA LYS A 391 35.46 0.28 4.69
C LYS A 391 35.74 -0.17 3.25
N VAL A 392 34.70 -0.49 2.48
CA VAL A 392 34.79 -0.91 1.07
C VAL A 392 34.44 0.26 0.15
N VAL A 393 33.38 0.98 0.47
CA VAL A 393 32.97 2.22 -0.20
C VAL A 393 33.34 3.38 0.71
N THR A 394 34.56 3.90 0.56
CA THR A 394 35.15 4.85 1.51
C THR A 394 34.83 6.31 1.22
N ARG A 395 34.37 6.61 0.01
CA ARG A 395 34.14 7.98 -0.47
C ARG A 395 32.66 8.35 -0.33
N PRO A 396 32.30 9.49 0.31
CA PRO A 396 30.94 10.02 0.26
C PRO A 396 30.63 10.56 -1.14
N CYS A 397 29.38 10.45 -1.57
CA CYS A 397 28.95 10.93 -2.88
C CYS A 397 28.97 12.46 -2.99
N ALA A 398 29.41 12.95 -4.15
CA ALA A 398 29.38 14.34 -4.56
C ALA A 398 28.31 14.55 -5.62
N ASP A 399 27.98 15.81 -5.96
CA ASP A 399 26.90 16.12 -6.92
C ASP A 399 27.09 15.48 -8.30
N ILE A 400 28.34 15.26 -8.73
CA ILE A 400 28.66 14.62 -10.01
C ILE A 400 28.28 13.14 -10.05
N ASP A 401 28.13 12.49 -8.91
CA ASP A 401 27.74 11.08 -8.78
C ASP A 401 26.23 10.89 -8.97
N TYR A 402 25.45 11.96 -9.05
CA TYR A 402 24.02 11.90 -9.22
C TYR A 402 23.58 12.23 -10.65
N GLU A 403 22.46 11.65 -11.06
CA GLU A 403 21.77 11.96 -12.31
C GLU A 403 20.33 12.37 -12.05
N SER A 404 19.81 13.19 -12.95
CA SER A 404 18.40 13.58 -12.96
C SER A 404 17.58 12.46 -13.59
N TRP A 405 16.62 11.94 -12.84
CA TRP A 405 15.75 10.85 -13.28
C TRP A 405 14.29 11.22 -13.05
N THR A 406 13.45 10.98 -14.05
CA THR A 406 12.01 11.31 -13.99
C THR A 406 11.19 10.04 -13.83
N SER A 407 10.29 10.02 -12.87
CA SER A 407 9.40 8.87 -12.62
C SER A 407 8.40 8.69 -13.76
N HIS A 408 7.93 7.45 -13.97
CA HIS A 408 6.97 7.07 -15.03
C HIS A 408 7.38 7.50 -16.46
N PHE A 409 8.68 7.77 -16.66
CA PHE A 409 9.22 8.16 -17.95
C PHE A 409 9.58 6.90 -18.75
N ASP A 410 8.59 6.33 -19.43
CA ASP A 410 8.81 5.27 -20.41
C ASP A 410 8.84 5.88 -21.83
N ASN A 411 9.88 5.53 -22.59
CA ASN A 411 10.06 5.99 -23.95
C ASN A 411 9.00 5.46 -24.91
N SER A 412 8.35 4.34 -24.58
CA SER A 412 7.25 3.73 -25.33
C SER A 412 5.93 4.52 -25.23
N LEU A 413 5.78 5.35 -24.18
CA LEU A 413 4.57 6.15 -23.95
C LEU A 413 4.53 7.38 -24.86
N ASN A 414 3.32 7.86 -25.13
CA ASN A 414 3.09 9.10 -25.87
C ASN A 414 3.84 10.27 -25.19
N PRO A 415 4.66 11.06 -25.93
CA PRO A 415 5.44 12.18 -25.39
C PRO A 415 4.69 13.15 -24.48
N GLN A 416 3.40 13.39 -24.72
CA GLN A 416 2.58 14.30 -23.91
C GLN A 416 2.30 13.76 -22.49
N PHE A 417 2.29 12.43 -22.32
CA PHE A 417 1.98 11.74 -21.06
C PHE A 417 3.21 11.17 -20.36
N LYS A 418 4.41 11.34 -20.95
CA LYS A 418 5.66 10.82 -20.39
C LYS A 418 5.91 11.39 -19.00
N GLY A 419 5.97 10.50 -18.01
CA GLY A 419 6.22 10.85 -16.61
C GLY A 419 5.10 11.58 -15.89
N CYS A 420 3.92 11.71 -16.51
CA CYS A 420 2.78 12.39 -15.89
C CYS A 420 1.89 11.38 -15.18
N LEU A 421 1.81 11.49 -13.85
CA LEU A 421 0.87 10.71 -13.04
C LEU A 421 0.06 11.66 -12.16
N LEU A 422 -1.26 11.68 -12.35
CA LEU A 422 -2.18 12.64 -11.74
C LEU A 422 -1.77 14.09 -11.96
N GLY A 423 -1.62 14.44 -13.23
CA GLY A 423 -1.30 15.81 -13.61
C GLY A 423 0.02 16.38 -13.13
N ARG A 424 0.94 15.54 -12.62
CA ARG A 424 2.28 15.98 -12.23
C ARG A 424 3.39 15.03 -12.66
N ARG A 425 4.53 15.63 -12.97
CA ARG A 425 5.80 14.97 -13.23
C ARG A 425 6.76 15.22 -12.09
N GLU A 426 7.42 14.16 -11.63
CA GLU A 426 8.32 14.18 -10.49
C GLU A 426 9.72 13.78 -10.95
N THR A 427 10.70 14.62 -10.66
CA THR A 427 12.10 14.37 -11.02
C THR A 427 12.95 14.28 -9.76
N PHE A 428 13.77 13.25 -9.67
CA PHE A 428 14.63 12.94 -8.55
C PHE A 428 16.10 13.04 -8.94
N MET A 429 16.96 13.37 -7.98
CA MET A 429 18.40 13.20 -8.12
C MET A 429 18.77 11.83 -7.56
N ARG A 430 19.10 10.90 -8.45
CA ARG A 430 19.43 9.51 -8.10
C ARG A 430 20.91 9.25 -8.25
N LEU A 431 21.44 8.36 -7.41
CA LEU A 431 22.83 7.93 -7.52
C LEU A 431 23.01 7.19 -8.85
N LYS A 432 24.02 7.56 -9.62
CA LYS A 432 24.32 6.86 -10.87
C LYS A 432 24.82 5.45 -10.57
N LYS A 433 24.39 4.49 -11.38
CA LYS A 433 24.74 3.07 -11.22
C LYS A 433 26.24 2.78 -11.29
N ASP A 434 27.03 3.63 -11.94
CA ASP A 434 28.48 3.50 -12.10
C ASP A 434 29.29 4.28 -11.04
N SER A 435 28.61 5.00 -10.14
CA SER A 435 29.27 5.83 -9.12
C SER A 435 29.60 5.02 -7.86
N TRP A 436 30.89 4.81 -7.61
CA TRP A 436 31.39 4.13 -6.41
C TRP A 436 31.52 5.12 -5.24
N CYS A 437 30.43 5.34 -4.52
CA CYS A 437 30.36 6.17 -3.31
C CYS A 437 29.12 5.82 -2.47
N TYR A 438 29.04 6.36 -1.25
CA TYR A 438 27.85 6.21 -0.39
C TYR A 438 27.14 7.55 -0.13
N ASN A 439 25.82 7.51 0.03
CA ASN A 439 24.99 8.68 0.33
C ASN A 439 25.22 9.18 1.77
N GLY A 440 25.12 8.27 2.74
CA GLY A 440 25.21 8.55 4.17
C GLY A 440 23.98 9.28 4.74
N HIS A 441 24.03 9.62 6.03
CA HIS A 441 22.89 10.24 6.74
C HIS A 441 22.61 11.69 6.34
N GLY A 442 23.62 12.41 5.83
CA GLY A 442 23.56 13.86 5.61
C GLY A 442 22.83 14.28 4.33
N ARG A 443 22.57 13.36 3.40
CA ARG A 443 21.92 13.66 2.13
C ARG A 443 20.73 12.74 1.93
N GLU A 444 19.55 13.33 1.80
CA GLU A 444 18.30 12.59 1.56
C GLU A 444 17.97 12.62 0.07
N VAL A 445 17.58 11.48 -0.49
CA VAL A 445 16.97 11.42 -1.82
C VAL A 445 15.63 12.12 -1.74
N LYS A 446 15.56 13.34 -2.29
CA LYS A 446 14.33 14.14 -2.35
C LYS A 446 13.94 14.42 -3.79
N GLU A 447 12.65 14.66 -3.97
CA GLU A 447 12.11 15.26 -5.18
C GLU A 447 12.87 16.57 -5.46
N SER A 448 13.49 16.64 -6.63
CA SER A 448 14.29 17.79 -7.06
C SER A 448 13.46 18.80 -7.85
N LYS A 449 12.46 18.31 -8.59
CA LYS A 449 11.51 19.13 -9.35
C LYS A 449 10.14 18.45 -9.39
N LYS A 450 9.12 19.31 -9.40
CA LYS A 450 7.72 18.96 -9.54
C LYS A 450 7.07 19.89 -10.55
N GLU A 451 6.62 19.32 -11.66
CA GLU A 451 6.06 20.08 -12.78
C GLU A 451 4.61 19.64 -13.03
N ALA A 452 3.71 20.60 -13.17
CA ALA A 452 2.34 20.33 -13.58
C ALA A 452 2.30 19.89 -15.05
N CYS A 453 1.49 18.88 -15.36
CA CYS A 453 1.24 18.41 -16.72
C CYS A 453 0.01 19.11 -17.31
N GLU A 454 -0.11 19.15 -18.64
CA GLU A 454 -1.37 19.57 -19.27
C GLU A 454 -2.47 18.55 -18.97
N CYS A 455 -3.68 19.01 -18.64
CA CYS A 455 -4.78 18.09 -18.39
C CYS A 455 -5.19 17.34 -19.66
N SER A 456 -5.57 16.09 -19.48
CA SER A 456 -6.15 15.22 -20.48
C SER A 456 -7.47 14.64 -19.98
N LYS A 457 -8.06 13.73 -20.75
CA LYS A 457 -9.27 13.02 -20.33
C LYS A 457 -9.00 12.01 -19.21
N ASP A 458 -7.76 11.58 -19.03
CA ASP A 458 -7.36 10.60 -18.01
C ASP A 458 -7.24 11.23 -16.63
N ASP A 459 -7.06 12.56 -16.56
CA ASP A 459 -7.03 13.34 -15.32
C ASP A 459 -8.46 13.66 -14.79
N TYR A 460 -9.49 13.14 -15.47
CA TYR A 460 -10.90 13.24 -15.07
C TYR A 460 -11.53 11.86 -14.97
N GLU A 461 -12.35 11.66 -13.96
CA GLU A 461 -13.21 10.49 -13.80
C GLU A 461 -14.61 10.80 -14.33
N CYS A 462 -15.39 9.75 -14.63
CA CYS A 462 -16.79 9.93 -14.97
C CYS A 462 -17.62 10.14 -13.70
N ASP A 463 -18.49 11.14 -13.72
CA ASP A 463 -19.41 11.37 -12.62
C ASP A 463 -20.34 10.18 -12.39
N TYR A 464 -20.94 10.13 -11.21
CA TYR A 464 -21.94 9.13 -10.87
C TYR A 464 -23.05 9.00 -11.94
N GLY A 465 -23.31 7.76 -12.38
CA GLY A 465 -24.23 7.40 -13.46
C GLY A 465 -23.73 7.67 -14.88
N TYR A 466 -22.46 8.05 -15.03
CA TYR A 466 -21.75 8.07 -16.30
C TYR A 466 -20.69 6.96 -16.30
N MET A 467 -20.43 6.42 -17.47
CA MET A 467 -19.40 5.42 -17.72
C MET A 467 -18.50 5.90 -18.85
N ARG A 468 -17.23 5.53 -18.80
CA ARG A 468 -16.28 5.83 -19.87
C ARG A 468 -16.59 4.92 -21.05
N ASP A 469 -16.99 5.51 -22.17
CA ASP A 469 -17.22 4.82 -23.42
C ASP A 469 -15.91 4.28 -23.99
N SER A 470 -15.83 2.97 -24.23
CA SER A 470 -14.59 2.32 -24.68
C SER A 470 -14.14 2.72 -26.08
N VAL A 471 -15.03 3.32 -26.89
CA VAL A 471 -14.73 3.71 -28.28
C VAL A 471 -14.35 5.19 -28.38
N THR A 472 -15.13 6.07 -27.75
CA THR A 472 -14.95 7.53 -27.84
C THR A 472 -14.10 8.10 -26.72
N ASP A 473 -13.81 7.29 -25.70
CA ASP A 473 -13.13 7.69 -24.47
C ASP A 473 -13.79 8.94 -23.87
N LYS A 474 -15.12 8.91 -23.80
CA LYS A 474 -15.93 9.98 -23.24
C LYS A 474 -16.81 9.40 -22.16
N CYS A 475 -16.99 10.14 -21.08
CA CYS A 475 -18.02 9.84 -20.10
C CYS A 475 -19.40 10.05 -20.71
N ILE A 476 -20.12 8.95 -20.88
CA ILE A 476 -21.50 8.89 -21.40
C ILE A 476 -22.42 8.39 -20.29
N LYS A 477 -23.69 8.78 -20.31
CA LYS A 477 -24.67 8.23 -19.36
C LYS A 477 -24.79 6.72 -19.55
N ASP A 478 -24.63 6.00 -18.45
CA ASP A 478 -24.81 4.55 -18.41
C ASP A 478 -26.27 4.21 -18.75
N ASN A 479 -26.45 3.17 -19.57
CA ASN A 479 -27.75 2.67 -20.01
C ASN A 479 -28.70 2.36 -18.84
N MET A 480 -28.18 1.89 -17.71
CA MET A 480 -28.98 1.63 -16.50
C MET A 480 -29.62 2.90 -15.91
N PHE A 481 -29.06 4.07 -16.22
CA PHE A 481 -29.48 5.38 -15.74
C PHE A 481 -30.02 6.29 -16.85
N LYS A 482 -30.18 5.79 -18.09
CA LYS A 482 -30.75 6.58 -19.20
C LYS A 482 -32.21 6.96 -18.96
N ASP A 483 -32.97 6.05 -18.34
CA ASP A 483 -34.41 6.22 -18.07
C ASP A 483 -34.76 6.26 -16.58
N LYS A 484 -33.80 6.01 -15.69
CA LYS A 484 -33.98 6.12 -14.24
C LYS A 484 -33.48 7.48 -13.76
N GLN A 485 -34.27 8.15 -12.93
CA GLN A 485 -33.75 9.29 -12.18
C GLN A 485 -32.62 8.73 -11.30
N LEU A 486 -31.38 9.19 -11.48
CA LEU A 486 -30.31 8.74 -10.60
C LEU A 486 -30.79 9.01 -9.16
N ASP A 487 -30.80 7.98 -8.33
CA ASP A 487 -31.14 8.07 -6.92
C ASP A 487 -30.00 8.74 -6.16
N ILE A 488 -29.76 10.02 -6.46
CA ILE A 488 -28.76 10.87 -5.81
C ILE A 488 -29.32 11.43 -4.49
N CYS A 489 -30.33 10.77 -3.95
CA CYS A 489 -30.90 11.07 -2.65
C CYS A 489 -30.68 9.81 -1.81
N LEU A 490 -29.45 9.62 -1.32
CA LEU A 490 -29.16 8.59 -0.32
C LEU A 490 -30.02 8.91 0.93
N ARG A 491 -31.12 8.17 1.09
CA ARG A 491 -32.06 8.22 2.22
C ARG A 491 -32.60 9.63 2.58
N GLY A 492 -32.62 10.56 1.62
CA GLY A 492 -33.22 11.89 1.76
C GLY A 492 -32.28 13.00 2.26
N HIS A 493 -30.97 12.78 2.26
CA HIS A 493 -29.99 13.86 2.33
C HIS A 493 -29.64 14.31 0.92
N VAL A 494 -29.64 15.62 0.70
CA VAL A 494 -29.19 16.24 -0.55
C VAL A 494 -27.68 16.37 -0.46
N GLU A 495 -26.96 15.46 -1.10
CA GLU A 495 -25.58 15.78 -1.45
C GLU A 495 -25.62 16.67 -2.70
N LYS A 496 -24.89 17.78 -2.67
CA LYS A 496 -24.64 18.59 -3.87
C LYS A 496 -23.63 17.86 -4.75
N ILE A 497 -24.01 16.73 -5.32
CA ILE A 497 -23.22 16.09 -6.37
C ILE A 497 -23.51 16.88 -7.64
N VAL A 498 -22.62 17.76 -8.05
CA VAL A 498 -22.79 18.47 -9.32
C VAL A 498 -22.44 17.48 -10.42
N ILE A 499 -23.45 16.88 -11.04
CA ILE A 499 -23.25 15.89 -12.10
C ILE A 499 -23.08 16.63 -13.42
N GLU A 500 -21.83 16.71 -13.85
CA GLU A 500 -21.37 17.32 -15.09
C GLU A 500 -21.01 16.23 -16.13
N GLY A 501 -20.94 14.98 -15.72
CA GLY A 501 -20.51 13.83 -16.51
C GLY A 501 -19.02 13.55 -16.38
N TYR A 502 -18.23 14.55 -15.96
CA TYR A 502 -16.82 14.42 -15.63
C TYR A 502 -16.53 15.20 -14.35
N HIS A 503 -15.69 14.65 -13.49
CA HIS A 503 -15.06 15.39 -12.40
C HIS A 503 -13.54 15.18 -12.41
N LYS A 504 -12.77 16.20 -12.01
CA LYS A 504 -11.31 16.10 -12.00
C LYS A 504 -10.88 15.16 -10.88
N ILE A 505 -9.94 14.25 -11.15
CA ILE A 505 -9.44 13.31 -10.14
C ILE A 505 -8.87 14.13 -8.97
N PRO A 506 -9.37 13.99 -7.74
CA PRO A 506 -8.91 14.91 -6.71
C PRO A 506 -7.47 14.56 -6.27
N GLY A 507 -6.69 15.62 -6.02
CA GLY A 507 -5.24 15.50 -5.87
C GLY A 507 -4.47 15.58 -7.19
N ASP A 508 -5.16 15.52 -8.34
CA ASP A 508 -4.59 15.78 -9.66
C ASP A 508 -4.18 17.24 -9.82
N GLN A 509 -2.94 17.44 -10.27
CA GLN A 509 -2.29 18.75 -10.31
C GLN A 509 -2.11 19.25 -11.74
N CYS A 510 -2.83 18.67 -12.71
CA CYS A 510 -2.74 19.09 -14.10
C CYS A 510 -3.25 20.53 -14.24
N ASP A 511 -2.70 21.28 -15.19
CA ASP A 511 -3.11 22.65 -15.48
C ASP A 511 -3.19 22.90 -16.98
N GLY A 512 -4.18 23.68 -17.42
CA GLY A 512 -4.49 23.85 -18.84
C GLY A 512 -4.93 22.55 -19.54
N GLY A 513 -4.89 22.52 -20.87
CA GLY A 513 -5.24 21.32 -21.66
C GLY A 513 -6.75 21.04 -21.76
N PHE A 514 -7.13 19.77 -21.59
CA PHE A 514 -8.52 19.31 -21.67
C PHE A 514 -9.35 19.82 -20.48
N THR A 515 -10.47 20.45 -20.80
CA THR A 515 -11.54 20.77 -19.87
C THR A 515 -12.86 20.25 -20.42
N PRO A 516 -13.69 19.57 -19.62
CA PRO A 516 -15.02 19.15 -20.05
C PRO A 516 -15.84 20.37 -20.51
N ASN A 517 -16.29 20.38 -21.77
CA ASN A 517 -17.09 21.48 -22.30
C ASN A 517 -18.56 21.34 -21.91
N GLY A 518 -19.11 22.38 -21.27
CA GLY A 518 -20.54 22.68 -21.28
C GLY A 518 -21.41 21.68 -20.54
N THR A 519 -21.36 21.74 -19.22
CA THR A 519 -22.12 20.85 -18.35
C THR A 519 -23.24 21.64 -17.70
N ARG A 520 -24.47 21.21 -18.00
CA ARG A 520 -25.68 21.79 -17.39
C ARG A 520 -25.63 21.46 -15.92
N HIS A 521 -25.35 22.43 -15.06
CA HIS A 521 -25.53 22.30 -13.62
C HIS A 521 -26.94 21.80 -13.34
N THR A 522 -27.04 20.54 -12.92
CA THR A 522 -28.30 19.98 -12.46
C THR A 522 -28.35 20.21 -10.95
N ASP A 523 -29.10 21.21 -10.53
CA ASP A 523 -29.34 21.45 -9.11
C ASP A 523 -30.19 20.31 -8.52
N ILE A 524 -29.52 19.38 -7.82
CA ILE A 524 -30.13 18.20 -7.22
C ILE A 524 -31.11 18.58 -6.09
N ASP A 525 -30.95 19.76 -5.49
CA ASP A 525 -31.82 20.24 -4.40
C ASP A 525 -33.28 20.44 -4.89
N LYS A 526 -33.48 20.71 -6.19
CA LYS A 526 -34.81 20.76 -6.81
C LYS A 526 -35.38 19.38 -7.15
N LYS A 527 -34.53 18.38 -7.40
CA LYS A 527 -34.96 17.01 -7.77
C LYS A 527 -35.30 16.14 -6.56
N CYS A 528 -34.53 16.21 -5.47
CA CYS A 528 -34.82 15.43 -4.26
C CYS A 528 -36.11 15.86 -3.54
N LYS A 529 -36.59 17.09 -3.76
CA LYS A 529 -37.87 17.56 -3.20
C LYS A 529 -39.11 17.08 -3.96
N ALA A 530 -38.95 16.36 -5.08
CA ALA A 530 -40.04 16.04 -6.02
C ALA A 530 -40.40 14.55 -6.15
N GLY A 531 -39.79 13.61 -5.40
CA GLY A 531 -40.03 12.16 -5.59
C GLY A 531 -40.18 11.38 -4.28
N ASN A 532 -41.24 10.56 -4.22
CA ASN A 532 -41.66 9.74 -3.08
C ASN A 532 -40.54 8.84 -2.52
N LYS A 533 -40.35 8.88 -1.20
CA LYS A 533 -39.46 7.96 -0.46
C LYS A 533 -40.13 6.59 -0.28
N THR A 534 -40.02 5.69 -1.27
CA THR A 534 -40.26 4.25 -1.06
C THR A 534 -39.62 3.43 -2.18
N TYR A 535 -38.76 2.47 -1.83
CA TYR A 535 -38.30 1.42 -2.74
C TYR A 535 -38.74 0.05 -2.21
N THR A 536 -39.45 -0.70 -3.05
CA THR A 536 -39.64 -2.15 -2.99
C THR A 536 -38.81 -2.75 -4.14
N PHE A 537 -37.97 -3.74 -3.84
CA PHE A 537 -37.28 -4.53 -4.86
C PHE A 537 -38.24 -5.61 -5.38
N GLU A 538 -38.50 -5.63 -6.68
CA GLU A 538 -38.98 -6.84 -7.35
C GLU A 538 -37.76 -7.55 -7.96
N GLU A 539 -37.52 -8.79 -7.53
CA GLU A 539 -36.52 -9.69 -8.11
C GLU A 539 -37.01 -10.16 -9.49
N GLU A 540 -36.24 -9.91 -10.55
CA GLU A 540 -36.37 -10.67 -11.79
C GLU A 540 -35.61 -11.99 -11.62
N THR A 541 -36.36 -13.09 -11.65
CA THR A 541 -35.84 -14.46 -11.71
C THR A 541 -35.24 -14.76 -13.08
N PRO A 542 -34.12 -15.52 -13.16
CA PRO A 542 -33.51 -15.89 -14.43
C PRO A 542 -34.19 -17.14 -15.00
N ASP A 543 -35.18 -16.94 -15.87
CA ASP A 543 -35.59 -18.00 -16.78
C ASP A 543 -35.95 -17.40 -18.15
N THR A 544 -35.45 -18.06 -19.20
CA THR A 544 -35.69 -17.84 -20.65
C THR A 544 -34.71 -16.92 -21.41
N LEU A 545 -33.46 -17.38 -21.60
CA LEU A 545 -32.67 -17.01 -22.81
C LEU A 545 -31.73 -18.16 -23.24
N PHE A 546 -32.29 -19.35 -23.44
CA PHE A 546 -31.65 -20.39 -24.25
C PHE A 546 -32.71 -21.06 -25.14
N HIS A 547 -32.91 -20.54 -26.35
CA HIS A 547 -33.04 -21.39 -27.54
C HIS A 547 -33.07 -20.60 -28.86
N LYS A 548 -32.24 -21.10 -29.79
CA LYS A 548 -32.27 -20.97 -31.25
C LYS A 548 -31.44 -19.85 -31.88
N SER A 549 -30.16 -20.17 -32.06
CA SER A 549 -29.43 -19.86 -33.29
C SER A 549 -29.68 -20.98 -34.32
N ALA A 550 -29.96 -20.65 -35.59
CA ALA A 550 -29.50 -21.41 -36.76
C ALA A 550 -29.88 -20.76 -38.12
N THR A 551 -28.89 -20.73 -39.02
CA THR A 551 -28.89 -20.54 -40.50
C THR A 551 -28.96 -19.09 -41.02
N THR A 552 -28.02 -18.57 -41.84
CA THR A 552 -27.56 -19.08 -43.16
C THR A 552 -26.18 -18.52 -43.64
N HIS A 553 -25.57 -19.21 -44.61
CA HIS A 553 -24.22 -19.10 -45.23
C HIS A 553 -23.97 -17.99 -46.30
N ARG A 554 -22.70 -17.55 -46.46
CA ARG A 554 -21.81 -17.52 -47.69
C ARG A 554 -20.54 -16.67 -47.43
N LYS A 555 -19.30 -17.19 -47.42
CA LYS A 555 -18.30 -17.56 -48.48
C LYS A 555 -17.58 -16.41 -49.23
N ASP A 556 -16.32 -16.15 -48.81
CA ASP A 556 -15.03 -15.93 -49.52
C ASP A 556 -14.81 -14.71 -50.45
N PRO A 557 -13.55 -14.29 -50.82
CA PRO A 557 -12.20 -14.49 -50.24
C PRO A 557 -11.24 -13.24 -50.24
N LEU A 558 -10.04 -13.43 -49.66
CA LEU A 558 -8.78 -12.63 -49.72
C LEU A 558 -8.32 -12.17 -51.13
N PRO A 559 -7.46 -11.13 -51.22
CA PRO A 559 -6.02 -11.38 -51.45
C PRO A 559 -5.02 -10.37 -50.81
N SER A 560 -3.79 -10.83 -50.59
CA SER A 560 -2.52 -10.05 -50.52
C SER A 560 -1.77 -10.21 -51.88
N PRO A 561 -0.50 -9.80 -52.15
CA PRO A 561 0.52 -9.04 -51.38
C PRO A 561 1.31 -7.99 -52.24
N PHE A 562 2.41 -7.42 -51.69
CA PHE A 562 3.71 -6.99 -52.30
C PHE A 562 4.19 -5.58 -51.89
N GLY A 563 5.51 -5.47 -51.60
CA GLY A 563 6.25 -4.21 -51.77
C GLY A 563 7.39 -3.90 -50.78
N SER A 564 8.52 -4.57 -50.94
CA SER A 564 9.86 -4.28 -50.38
C SER A 564 10.51 -3.00 -50.94
N TYR A 565 11.39 -2.32 -50.17
CA TYR A 565 12.64 -1.58 -50.52
C TYR A 565 13.08 -0.80 -49.25
N GLY A 566 14.32 -0.68 -48.77
CA GLY A 566 15.66 -0.99 -49.28
C GLY A 566 16.62 0.16 -48.92
N GLY A 567 17.58 -0.10 -48.02
CA GLY A 567 18.86 0.63 -47.81
C GLY A 567 18.81 2.05 -47.23
N THR A 568 19.88 2.66 -46.73
CA THR A 568 21.25 2.28 -46.34
C THR A 568 21.90 3.56 -45.78
N ASP A 569 22.89 3.38 -44.89
CA ASP A 569 24.06 4.25 -44.67
C ASP A 569 23.99 5.56 -43.86
N SER A 570 24.51 5.44 -42.64
CA SER A 570 25.79 6.01 -42.15
C SER A 570 26.24 7.41 -42.61
N HIS A 571 26.50 8.30 -41.63
CA HIS A 571 27.76 9.06 -41.56
C HIS A 571 27.99 9.71 -40.19
N ARG A 572 29.25 10.12 -40.01
CA ARG A 572 30.08 10.14 -38.80
C ARG A 572 30.44 11.59 -38.43
N MET A 573 30.67 11.83 -37.13
CA MET A 573 31.61 12.82 -36.55
C MET A 573 31.38 14.33 -36.77
N THR A 574 31.32 15.08 -35.65
CA THR A 574 32.23 16.21 -35.35
C THR A 574 32.04 16.72 -33.92
N ALA A 575 33.15 17.09 -33.29
CA ALA A 575 33.32 17.85 -32.04
C ALA A 575 34.55 18.76 -32.25
N PRO A 576 34.95 19.68 -31.35
CA PRO A 576 34.23 20.60 -30.44
C PRO A 576 34.61 22.08 -30.79
N PRO A 577 34.38 23.13 -29.95
CA PRO A 577 35.35 23.43 -28.88
C PRO A 577 34.80 24.08 -27.59
N SER A 578 35.73 24.11 -26.64
CA SER A 578 35.83 24.61 -25.26
C SER A 578 35.56 26.10 -25.04
N VAL A 579 35.01 26.45 -23.86
CA VAL A 579 35.20 27.77 -23.20
C VAL A 579 35.34 27.61 -21.67
N HIS A 580 36.24 28.42 -21.11
CA HIS A 580 36.78 28.46 -19.75
C HIS A 580 35.84 28.93 -18.62
N ILE A 581 35.99 28.24 -17.48
CA ILE A 581 36.12 28.64 -16.06
C ILE A 581 36.01 30.15 -15.71
N THR A 582 35.16 30.47 -14.72
CA THR A 582 35.49 31.40 -13.61
C THR A 582 34.81 31.01 -12.29
N ASN A 583 35.62 30.98 -11.23
CA ASN A 583 35.27 30.79 -9.81
C ASN A 583 34.47 31.96 -9.22
N GLY A 584 33.69 31.67 -8.17
CA GLY A 584 33.17 32.67 -7.24
C GLY A 584 32.36 32.04 -6.11
N GLY A 585 33.02 31.71 -4.99
CA GLY A 585 32.35 31.30 -3.76
C GLY A 585 31.86 32.50 -2.95
N SER A 586 30.88 32.28 -2.07
CA SER A 586 30.87 32.77 -0.68
C SER A 586 29.63 32.30 0.08
N SER A 587 29.88 31.98 1.34
CA SER A 587 29.05 31.48 2.42
C SER A 587 28.12 32.53 3.07
N VAL A 588 27.17 32.01 3.88
CA VAL A 588 26.75 32.44 5.24
C VAL A 588 25.23 32.67 5.40
N GLY A 589 24.63 31.98 6.39
CA GLY A 589 23.65 32.57 7.29
C GLY A 589 22.31 31.84 7.47
N ALA A 590 22.19 31.01 8.52
CA ALA A 590 20.91 30.50 9.02
C ALA A 590 20.47 31.30 10.28
N PRO A 591 19.18 31.67 10.44
CA PRO A 591 18.61 32.15 11.69
C PRO A 591 17.65 31.10 12.34
N PRO A 592 17.22 31.32 13.61
CA PRO A 592 16.85 30.25 14.55
C PRO A 592 15.37 29.84 14.53
N VAL A 593 15.14 28.62 15.03
CA VAL A 593 13.85 27.93 15.24
C VAL A 593 13.07 28.54 16.40
N THR A 594 11.79 28.87 16.16
CA THR A 594 10.79 29.24 17.17
C THR A 594 10.01 28.02 17.66
N THR A 595 9.92 27.82 18.98
CA THR A 595 9.13 26.78 19.64
C THR A 595 7.63 27.06 19.55
N HIS A 596 6.85 26.15 18.97
CA HIS A 596 5.38 26.16 19.00
C HIS A 596 4.85 25.23 20.11
N THR A 597 3.67 25.55 20.62
CA THR A 597 2.89 24.79 21.62
C THR A 597 2.27 23.52 21.01
N PRO A 598 2.15 22.39 21.75
CA PRO A 598 1.62 21.14 21.18
C PRO A 598 0.16 21.28 20.74
N ALA A 599 -0.15 20.79 19.54
CA ALA A 599 -1.49 20.75 18.97
C ALA A 599 -2.38 19.65 19.58
N ASP A 600 -3.70 19.87 19.57
CA ASP A 600 -4.73 18.94 20.05
C ASP A 600 -4.71 17.60 19.28
N ILE A 601 -4.45 16.49 19.98
CA ILE A 601 -4.40 15.14 19.39
C ILE A 601 -5.76 14.41 19.53
N PRO A 602 -6.44 14.03 18.42
CA PRO A 602 -7.71 13.31 18.46
C PRO A 602 -7.53 11.79 18.65
N VAL A 603 -8.48 11.16 19.37
CA VAL A 603 -8.54 9.72 19.63
C VAL A 603 -9.90 9.14 19.23
N LEU A 604 -9.93 8.02 18.50
CA LEU A 604 -11.15 7.32 18.05
C LEU A 604 -11.24 5.89 18.59
N SER A 605 -12.45 5.39 18.94
CA SER A 605 -12.64 4.01 19.44
C SER A 605 -13.97 3.33 19.05
N ALA A 606 -13.98 2.01 18.77
CA ALA A 606 -15.20 1.16 18.61
C ALA A 606 -14.96 -0.35 18.88
N ILE A 607 -16.04 -1.17 18.94
CA ILE A 607 -16.02 -2.60 19.34
C ILE A 607 -16.74 -3.51 18.30
N PRO A 608 -16.07 -4.48 17.64
CA PRO A 608 -16.72 -5.52 16.80
C PRO A 608 -17.17 -6.79 17.56
N PRO A 609 -18.04 -7.64 17.00
CA PRO A 609 -18.60 -8.82 17.68
C PRO A 609 -17.59 -9.94 18.01
N SER A 610 -16.35 -9.86 17.50
CA SER A 610 -15.34 -10.93 17.62
C SER A 610 -13.89 -10.44 17.70
N SER A 611 -13.63 -9.15 17.96
CA SER A 611 -12.29 -8.56 17.77
C SER A 611 -11.96 -7.47 18.84
N PRO A 612 -10.73 -6.90 18.87
CA PRO A 612 -10.35 -5.92 19.88
C PRO A 612 -11.18 -4.65 19.90
N VAL A 613 -11.07 -3.88 20.99
CA VAL A 613 -11.35 -2.44 20.90
C VAL A 613 -10.38 -1.86 19.87
N ASN A 614 -10.88 -1.49 18.70
CA ASN A 614 -10.09 -0.79 17.69
C ASN A 614 -10.01 0.66 18.14
N VAL A 615 -8.81 1.16 18.37
CA VAL A 615 -8.58 2.58 18.67
C VAL A 615 -7.45 3.07 17.81
N LYS A 616 -7.63 4.26 17.25
CA LYS A 616 -6.60 4.97 16.49
C LYS A 616 -6.33 6.30 17.18
N SER A 617 -5.09 6.54 17.56
CA SER A 617 -4.57 7.85 17.97
C SER A 617 -3.80 8.45 16.80
N TYR A 618 -4.04 9.73 16.51
CA TYR A 618 -3.34 10.43 15.45
C TYR A 618 -2.28 11.36 16.04
N HIS A 619 -1.03 11.23 15.59
CA HIS A 619 0.05 12.12 15.97
C HIS A 619 0.58 12.81 14.72
N ASP A 620 0.76 14.13 14.78
CA ASP A 620 1.46 14.88 13.74
C ASP A 620 2.95 14.80 14.08
N ASP A 621 3.79 14.35 13.13
CA ASP A 621 5.21 13.99 13.32
C ASP A 621 6.12 15.20 13.71
N SER A 622 5.55 16.31 14.15
CA SER A 622 6.25 17.56 14.48
C SER A 622 6.53 17.78 15.96
N ASP A 623 5.92 17.02 16.89
CA ASP A 623 6.18 17.16 18.33
C ASP A 623 6.46 15.79 19.00
N GLU A 624 7.52 15.69 19.80
CA GLU A 624 7.83 14.50 20.62
C GLU A 624 6.85 14.35 21.81
N VAL A 625 5.56 14.12 21.54
CA VAL A 625 4.57 13.76 22.57
C VAL A 625 4.37 12.25 22.57
N CYS A 626 4.85 11.58 23.62
CA CYS A 626 4.62 10.16 23.83
C CYS A 626 3.16 9.88 24.26
N ILE A 627 2.23 9.75 23.32
CA ILE A 627 0.87 9.29 23.63
C ILE A 627 0.78 7.78 23.42
N ALA A 628 0.62 7.02 24.50
CA ALA A 628 0.35 5.59 24.44
C ALA A 628 -1.08 5.30 24.90
N VAL A 629 -1.84 4.57 24.09
CA VAL A 629 -3.17 4.07 24.44
C VAL A 629 -3.12 2.55 24.59
N GLY A 630 -3.47 2.03 25.76
CA GLY A 630 -3.49 0.59 26.05
C GLY A 630 -4.84 -0.07 25.76
N PHE A 631 -4.86 -1.25 25.12
CA PHE A 631 -6.08 -1.98 24.75
C PHE A 631 -6.16 -3.39 25.33
N ARG A 632 -7.39 -3.88 25.48
CA ARG A 632 -7.73 -5.30 25.65
C ARG A 632 -8.36 -5.84 24.35
N VAL A 633 -7.69 -6.79 23.69
CA VAL A 633 -8.27 -7.61 22.61
C VAL A 633 -8.93 -8.85 23.20
N ARG A 634 -9.97 -9.38 22.56
CA ARG A 634 -10.48 -10.72 22.88
C ARG A 634 -10.53 -11.53 21.59
N ASN A 635 -9.47 -12.31 21.32
CA ASN A 635 -9.58 -13.38 20.33
C ASN A 635 -10.26 -14.58 21.00
N THR A 636 -11.52 -14.81 20.68
CA THR A 636 -12.13 -16.13 20.85
C THR A 636 -11.89 -16.91 19.58
N ILE A 637 -10.98 -17.89 19.65
CA ILE A 637 -10.91 -19.00 18.70
C ILE A 637 -12.28 -19.69 18.72
N PRO A 638 -13.02 -19.82 17.60
CA PRO A 638 -14.13 -20.75 17.56
C PRO A 638 -13.52 -22.16 17.66
N ARG A 639 -13.69 -22.80 18.82
CA ARG A 639 -13.59 -24.25 18.91
C ARG A 639 -14.74 -24.83 18.08
N ALA A 640 -14.45 -25.25 16.86
CA ALA A 640 -15.30 -26.23 16.18
C ALA A 640 -15.11 -27.58 16.86
N ARG A 641 -16.22 -28.27 17.11
CA ARG A 641 -16.25 -29.73 17.24
C ARG A 641 -16.19 -30.33 15.85
#